data_AF-A0A0P1H7S3-F1
#
_entry.id   AF-A0A0P1H7S3-F1
#
_cell.length_a   1.000
_cell.length_b   1.000
_cell.length_c   1.000
_cell.angle_alpha   90.00
_cell.angle_beta   90.00
_cell.angle_gamma   90.00
#
_symmetry.space_group_name_H-M   'P 1'
#
loop_
_entity.id
_entity.type
_entity.pdbx_description
1 polymer ?
#
loop_
_entity_poly.entity_id
_entity_poly.type
_entity_poly.pdbx_seq_one_letter_code
_entity_poly.pdbx_strand_id
1 'polypeptide(L)'
;MWRGWLCALVVATAASPAVAQENADLRIAMSVSDRQVPRELAELVVEAEAWRQFGRAVELLLTDRPVKDLLQAGEADLGFVPLYQALDPDERQLGVASILHQPFGGLGPGGTARLLETGFRDAALMDLGQKDFFTLSFASLGTSSLISSLDLNTAEEFDGLMAFEFAPDGTGLDALGADLQRVEIQELPRALQNRNIEIAETLWSEDVASFVAEQQPQSVLTGYSSLVLAVLVRPETWGALSEQERRQIRSALLQIEERSFANAENDIEALQNQLAELGVNAIPFAEVAGEEGRQRMASAWAEQVENRAFALELFEAALEEASGPRPEPNPDDEGFLGPEGKPLIYFATDRERNYTGNLATEFGVEQITEARFHCGRVDWQKNGRRDSDNLYAGSISLAGRLSADDDCISDLAQPLGAERVLLFIHGYNNSFEKALQRVIAVAEDIGWQGPVLLWSWPSWGERSAYLADAQHIDDSRRRLEGFLRNLTQASNGMTIDLAAHSMGGRLGVETVYQFARGASGPLMRAVFVAPDVSGKAFSDMIKRSGHKHPITLYSHREDCPLKFSAHRFNNDQPRAGQGGPHLIVLSGLETVDATYVRDGKLCGNHTYTFDRPRALKDFAMLLNHGASACARGLEKTTRNGIRYWRISKHTRKCP
;
A
#
# COMPACT_ATOMS: atom_id res chain seq x y z
N MET A 1 38.23 24.95 6.72
CA MET A 1 37.70 25.74 7.86
C MET A 1 36.16 25.73 7.87
N TRP A 2 35.53 24.58 7.57
CA TRP A 2 34.06 24.42 7.43
C TRP A 2 33.58 23.17 8.16
N ARG A 3 33.88 23.08 9.47
CA ARG A 3 33.43 22.00 10.37
C ARG A 3 32.38 22.47 11.40
N GLY A 4 31.78 23.66 11.21
CA GLY A 4 31.11 24.36 12.32
C GLY A 4 29.74 24.97 12.05
N TRP A 5 29.12 24.79 10.88
CA TRP A 5 27.89 25.53 10.56
C TRP A 5 26.61 24.69 10.46
N LEU A 6 26.67 23.35 10.41
CA LEU A 6 25.47 22.50 10.58
C LEU A 6 25.15 22.16 12.05
N CYS A 7 26.14 22.16 12.96
CA CYS A 7 25.85 22.06 14.41
C CYS A 7 25.20 23.33 14.98
N ALA A 8 25.15 24.44 14.23
CA ALA A 8 24.69 25.73 14.74
C ALA A 8 23.24 26.10 14.30
N LEU A 9 22.60 25.34 13.41
CA LEU A 9 21.21 25.61 13.00
C LEU A 9 20.17 24.61 13.55
N VAL A 10 20.58 23.54 14.21
CA VAL A 10 19.67 22.61 14.94
C VAL A 10 19.59 22.95 16.44
N VAL A 11 20.32 23.97 16.92
CA VAL A 11 20.23 24.50 18.29
C VAL A 11 19.94 26.01 18.24
N ALA A 12 18.73 26.39 17.81
CA ALA A 12 18.29 27.78 17.87
C ALA A 12 16.79 27.93 18.22
N THR A 13 16.32 27.15 19.19
CA THR A 13 15.31 27.60 20.16
C THR A 13 15.74 27.20 21.57
N ALA A 14 16.92 27.66 22.00
CA ALA A 14 17.36 27.53 23.38
C ALA A 14 18.00 28.84 23.86
N ALA A 15 17.19 29.69 24.50
CA ALA A 15 17.66 30.73 25.40
C ALA A 15 16.60 31.11 26.44
N SER A 16 16.50 30.32 27.52
CA SER A 16 16.42 30.83 28.89
C SER A 16 16.79 29.71 29.88
N PRO A 17 17.88 29.81 30.65
CA PRO A 17 18.38 28.71 31.48
C PRO A 17 17.72 28.77 32.85
N ALA A 18 16.54 28.17 33.00
CA ALA A 18 15.97 27.63 34.25
C ALA A 18 14.50 27.23 34.07
N VAL A 19 14.17 26.37 33.11
CA VAL A 19 12.94 25.55 33.11
C VAL A 19 13.27 24.21 32.45
N ALA A 20 12.99 23.13 33.18
CA ALA A 20 12.98 21.70 32.85
C ALA A 20 13.67 21.19 31.56
N GLN A 21 14.57 20.21 31.74
CA GLN A 21 14.73 19.11 30.79
C GLN A 21 13.37 18.39 30.66
N GLU A 22 12.58 18.70 29.63
CA GLU A 22 11.46 17.87 29.18
C GLU A 22 11.90 17.12 27.93
N ASN A 23 11.65 15.80 27.92
CA ASN A 23 12.07 14.83 26.91
C ASN A 23 11.59 15.24 25.51
N ALA A 24 12.45 15.09 24.49
CA ALA A 24 11.96 15.03 23.12
C ALA A 24 10.99 13.85 22.98
N ASP A 25 9.88 14.06 22.27
CA ASP A 25 8.74 13.16 22.29
C ASP A 25 8.70 12.22 21.07
N LEU A 26 9.26 12.64 19.93
CA LEU A 26 9.46 11.81 18.75
C LEU A 26 10.85 12.02 18.17
N ARG A 27 11.67 10.98 18.17
CA ARG A 27 13.05 10.99 17.65
C ARG A 27 13.08 10.31 16.29
N ILE A 28 13.57 11.02 15.29
CA ILE A 28 13.68 10.54 13.90
C ILE A 28 15.17 10.36 13.59
N ALA A 29 15.60 9.14 13.30
CA ALA A 29 16.98 8.84 12.96
C ALA A 29 17.23 8.81 11.44
N MET A 30 18.39 9.32 11.03
CA MET A 30 18.89 9.24 9.66
C MET A 30 20.39 8.92 9.67
N SER A 31 20.83 8.00 8.81
CA SER A 31 22.24 7.60 8.73
C SER A 31 23.09 8.65 8.00
N VAL A 32 24.18 9.12 8.60
CA VAL A 32 25.21 9.96 7.99
C VAL A 32 26.54 9.24 7.77
N SER A 33 26.59 7.91 7.98
CA SER A 33 27.80 7.08 7.89
C SER A 33 28.63 7.31 6.62
N ASP A 34 27.98 7.74 5.54
CA ASP A 34 28.60 7.99 4.23
C ASP A 34 28.48 9.45 3.75
N ARG A 35 28.14 10.38 4.64
CA ARG A 35 27.73 11.78 4.33
C ARG A 35 26.55 11.90 3.35
N GLN A 36 25.80 10.82 3.17
CA GLN A 36 24.73 10.68 2.18
C GLN A 36 23.36 11.18 2.65
N VAL A 37 23.26 12.05 3.66
CA VAL A 37 21.98 12.73 3.93
C VAL A 37 22.02 14.08 3.22
N PRO A 38 21.25 14.28 2.12
CA PRO A 38 21.06 15.59 1.54
C PRO A 38 20.56 16.53 2.63
N ARG A 39 21.18 17.70 2.70
CA ARG A 39 20.74 18.78 3.60
C ARG A 39 19.26 19.09 3.34
N GLU A 40 18.85 19.01 2.09
CA GLU A 40 17.49 19.20 1.61
C GLU A 40 16.52 18.23 2.28
N LEU A 41 16.86 16.94 2.39
CA LEU A 41 15.97 15.96 3.03
C LEU A 41 15.82 16.24 4.54
N ALA A 42 16.90 16.60 5.22
CA ALA A 42 16.83 17.00 6.64
C ALA A 42 15.96 18.26 6.81
N GLU A 43 16.08 19.23 5.91
CA GLU A 43 15.24 20.44 5.89
C GLU A 43 13.76 20.09 5.62
N LEU A 44 13.46 19.20 4.67
CA LEU A 44 12.09 18.70 4.43
C LEU A 44 11.48 18.08 5.68
N VAL A 45 12.24 17.27 6.42
CA VAL A 45 11.79 16.65 7.66
C VAL A 45 11.50 17.70 8.73
N VAL A 46 12.33 18.74 8.87
CA VAL A 46 12.10 19.80 9.87
C VAL A 46 10.94 20.73 9.46
N GLU A 47 10.76 20.96 8.16
CA GLU A 47 9.77 21.91 7.64
C GLU A 47 8.37 21.36 7.46
N ALA A 48 8.17 20.04 7.45
CA ALA A 48 6.88 19.44 7.11
C ALA A 48 5.78 20.01 8.03
N GLU A 49 4.75 20.59 7.44
CA GLU A 49 3.76 21.38 8.17
C GLU A 49 2.98 20.52 9.16
N ALA A 50 2.78 19.26 8.82
CA ALA A 50 2.12 18.30 9.71
C ALA A 50 2.94 18.00 10.99
N TRP A 51 4.27 18.15 10.98
CA TRP A 51 5.07 18.08 12.21
C TRP A 51 4.85 19.28 13.12
N ARG A 52 4.55 20.47 12.58
CA ARG A 52 4.24 21.65 13.39
C ARG A 52 2.89 21.52 14.11
N GLN A 53 2.01 20.69 13.55
CA GLN A 53 0.72 20.34 14.15
C GLN A 53 0.81 19.10 15.05
N PHE A 54 1.92 18.37 14.98
CA PHE A 54 2.23 17.25 15.84
C PHE A 54 2.47 17.82 17.23
N GLY A 55 1.57 17.53 18.18
CA GLY A 55 1.55 18.15 19.52
C GLY A 55 2.73 17.78 20.43
N ARG A 56 3.83 17.32 19.84
CA ARG A 56 5.01 16.71 20.45
C ARG A 56 6.26 17.27 19.76
N ALA A 57 7.33 17.47 20.52
CA ALA A 57 8.59 17.92 19.94
C ALA A 57 9.21 16.82 19.04
N VAL A 58 9.61 17.19 17.83
CA VAL A 58 10.30 16.31 16.87
C VAL A 58 11.80 16.61 16.91
N GLU A 59 12.59 15.59 17.18
CA GLU A 59 14.06 15.66 17.18
C GLU A 59 14.62 14.85 16.00
N LEU A 60 15.53 15.46 15.23
CA LEU A 60 16.25 14.80 14.15
C LEU A 60 17.62 14.32 14.63
N LEU A 61 17.84 13.01 14.61
CA LEU A 61 19.07 12.34 15.00
C LEU A 61 19.89 11.94 13.77
N LEU A 62 20.93 12.70 13.46
CA LEU A 62 21.92 12.33 12.44
C LEU A 62 22.99 11.44 13.08
N THR A 63 23.19 10.23 12.55
CA THR A 63 24.02 9.20 13.21
C THR A 63 24.88 8.39 12.23
N ASP A 64 26.10 8.01 12.65
CA ASP A 64 26.94 7.05 11.90
C ASP A 64 26.59 5.58 12.21
N ARG A 65 25.76 5.34 13.23
CA ARG A 65 25.29 4.00 13.59
C ARG A 65 24.13 3.57 12.67
N PRO A 66 24.00 2.27 12.36
CA PRO A 66 22.84 1.76 11.63
C PRO A 66 21.52 2.18 12.28
N VAL A 67 20.64 2.79 11.50
CA VAL A 67 19.37 3.34 12.00
C VAL A 67 18.48 2.24 12.57
N LYS A 68 18.47 1.04 11.97
CA LYS A 68 17.72 -0.13 12.50
C LYS A 68 18.15 -0.49 13.93
N ASP A 69 19.43 -0.36 14.28
CA ASP A 69 19.93 -0.62 15.64
C ASP A 69 19.39 0.40 16.65
N LEU A 70 19.33 1.68 16.26
CA LEU A 70 18.75 2.73 17.10
C LEU A 70 17.25 2.50 17.31
N LEU A 71 16.54 2.09 16.26
CA LEU A 71 15.14 1.72 16.35
C LEU A 71 14.96 0.51 17.26
N GLN A 72 15.76 -0.55 17.15
CA GLN A 72 15.67 -1.72 18.03
C GLN A 72 15.96 -1.37 19.50
N ALA A 73 16.98 -0.54 19.75
CA ALA A 73 17.35 -0.09 21.09
C ALA A 73 16.34 0.89 21.70
N GLY A 74 15.41 1.44 20.91
CA GLY A 74 14.49 2.49 21.35
C GLY A 74 15.17 3.84 21.59
N GLU A 75 16.33 4.03 20.96
CA GLU A 75 17.04 5.30 20.92
C GLU A 75 16.44 6.25 19.87
N ALA A 76 15.74 5.70 18.86
CA ALA A 76 14.92 6.42 17.90
C ALA A 76 13.53 5.79 17.79
N ASP A 77 12.56 6.59 17.36
CA ASP A 77 11.16 6.17 17.22
C ASP A 77 10.80 5.94 15.75
N LEU A 78 11.30 6.78 14.84
CA LEU A 78 11.22 6.63 13.38
C LEU A 78 12.62 6.64 12.77
N GLY A 79 12.80 6.00 11.62
CA GLY A 79 14.10 5.95 10.96
C GLY A 79 13.99 5.98 9.43
N PHE A 80 14.77 6.84 8.79
CA PHE A 80 14.98 6.81 7.34
C PHE A 80 16.15 5.88 7.04
N VAL A 81 15.88 4.81 6.29
CA VAL A 81 16.83 3.74 6.01
C VAL A 81 16.90 3.53 4.50
N PRO A 82 18.09 3.49 3.87
CA PRO A 82 18.21 3.11 2.47
C PRO A 82 17.46 1.80 2.20
N LEU A 83 16.67 1.76 1.12
CA LEU A 83 15.74 0.67 0.87
C LEU A 83 16.43 -0.70 0.88
N TYR A 84 17.61 -0.80 0.27
CA TYR A 84 18.42 -2.03 0.26
C TYR A 84 18.86 -2.50 1.67
N GLN A 85 18.96 -1.60 2.65
CA GLN A 85 19.25 -1.94 4.05
C GLN A 85 17.97 -2.19 4.88
N ALA A 86 16.83 -1.70 4.40
CA ALA A 86 15.54 -1.93 5.03
C ALA A 86 15.06 -3.37 4.86
N LEU A 87 15.41 -4.00 3.73
CA LEU A 87 15.17 -5.41 3.43
C LEU A 87 15.75 -6.34 4.53
N ASP A 88 15.13 -7.52 4.69
CA ASP A 88 15.52 -8.48 5.73
C ASP A 88 16.82 -9.16 5.31
N PRO A 89 17.92 -9.04 6.07
CA PRO A 89 19.19 -9.70 5.72
C PRO A 89 19.10 -11.24 5.76
N ASP A 90 18.10 -11.83 6.44
CA ASP A 90 17.86 -13.27 6.44
C ASP A 90 17.07 -13.74 5.20
N GLU A 91 16.47 -12.82 4.44
CA GLU A 91 15.87 -13.12 3.14
C GLU A 91 16.97 -13.29 2.09
N ARG A 92 17.12 -14.52 1.58
CA ARG A 92 18.07 -14.82 0.48
C ARG A 92 17.64 -14.27 -0.88
N GLN A 93 16.44 -13.69 -0.97
CA GLN A 93 15.77 -13.29 -2.21
C GLN A 93 15.23 -11.87 -2.05
N LEU A 94 15.29 -11.09 -3.13
CA LEU A 94 14.77 -9.73 -3.14
C LEU A 94 13.24 -9.74 -3.10
N GLY A 95 12.67 -8.91 -2.23
CA GLY A 95 11.26 -8.54 -2.30
C GLY A 95 10.99 -7.64 -3.50
N VAL A 96 9.75 -7.59 -3.97
CA VAL A 96 9.37 -6.77 -5.12
C VAL A 96 9.53 -5.27 -4.91
N ALA A 97 9.55 -4.79 -3.67
CA ALA A 97 9.76 -3.39 -3.35
C ALA A 97 11.14 -2.93 -3.79
N SER A 98 12.11 -3.84 -3.90
CA SER A 98 13.44 -3.56 -4.42
C SER A 98 13.39 -2.91 -5.80
N ILE A 99 12.37 -3.16 -6.63
CA ILE A 99 12.21 -2.51 -7.95
C ILE A 99 12.35 -0.97 -7.91
N LEU A 100 12.00 -0.33 -6.77
CA LEU A 100 12.04 1.12 -6.57
C LEU A 100 13.45 1.71 -6.57
N HIS A 101 14.48 0.91 -6.27
CA HIS A 101 15.89 1.36 -6.25
C HIS A 101 16.74 0.76 -7.36
N GLN A 102 16.15 -0.05 -8.25
CA GLN A 102 16.94 -0.75 -9.26
C GLN A 102 17.27 0.14 -10.48
N PRO A 103 18.51 0.05 -10.99
CA PRO A 103 19.00 0.91 -12.06
C PRO A 103 18.58 0.40 -13.45
N PHE A 104 17.30 0.08 -13.69
CA PHE A 104 16.86 -0.50 -14.97
C PHE A 104 16.98 0.42 -16.20
N GLY A 105 17.53 1.62 -16.06
CA GLY A 105 17.67 2.56 -17.18
C GLY A 105 16.31 3.09 -17.68
N GLY A 106 15.37 3.38 -16.79
CA GLY A 106 14.06 3.91 -17.24
C GLY A 106 13.03 4.29 -16.19
N LEU A 107 13.22 3.97 -14.90
CA LEU A 107 12.34 4.47 -13.85
C LEU A 107 12.75 5.90 -13.46
N GLY A 108 13.97 6.07 -12.94
CA GLY A 108 14.43 7.36 -12.40
C GLY A 108 13.52 7.88 -11.27
N PRO A 109 13.80 9.06 -10.69
CA PRO A 109 12.98 9.59 -9.59
C PRO A 109 11.52 9.85 -10.00
N GLY A 110 11.30 10.41 -11.19
CA GLY A 110 9.97 10.70 -11.71
C GLY A 110 9.15 9.43 -11.97
N GLY A 111 9.74 8.40 -12.58
CA GLY A 111 9.05 7.12 -12.78
C GLY A 111 8.78 6.38 -11.48
N THR A 112 9.73 6.39 -10.54
CA THR A 112 9.54 5.85 -9.18
C THR A 112 8.42 6.59 -8.44
N ALA A 113 8.36 7.92 -8.50
CA ALA A 113 7.27 8.70 -7.94
C ALA A 113 5.92 8.32 -8.56
N ARG A 114 5.85 8.21 -9.90
CA ARG A 114 4.64 7.77 -10.61
C ARG A 114 4.19 6.38 -10.19
N LEU A 115 5.12 5.43 -9.98
CA LEU A 115 4.79 4.11 -9.45
C LEU A 115 4.17 4.18 -8.05
N LEU A 116 4.70 5.04 -7.18
CA LEU A 116 4.19 5.24 -5.82
C LEU A 116 2.82 5.95 -5.80
N GLU A 117 2.38 6.57 -6.89
CA GLU A 117 1.01 7.10 -7.02
C GLU A 117 -0.03 6.01 -7.37
N THR A 118 0.40 4.77 -7.58
CA THR A 118 -0.48 3.65 -7.96
C THR A 118 -0.72 2.68 -6.82
N GLY A 119 -1.50 1.62 -7.07
CA GLY A 119 -1.65 0.51 -6.12
C GLY A 119 -0.34 -0.24 -5.86
N PHE A 120 0.72 0.01 -6.65
CA PHE A 120 2.05 -0.56 -6.42
C PHE A 120 2.63 -0.08 -5.08
N ARG A 121 2.32 1.15 -4.64
CA ARG A 121 2.73 1.64 -3.31
C ARG A 121 2.27 0.70 -2.19
N ASP A 122 1.02 0.24 -2.28
CA ASP A 122 0.43 -0.64 -1.28
C ASP A 122 1.12 -2.01 -1.27
N ALA A 123 1.44 -2.51 -2.46
CA ALA A 123 2.21 -3.74 -2.62
C ALA A 123 3.64 -3.63 -2.08
N ALA A 124 4.36 -2.56 -2.42
CA ALA A 124 5.74 -2.34 -1.96
C ALA A 124 5.79 -2.21 -0.43
N LEU A 125 4.86 -1.48 0.17
CA LEU A 125 4.79 -1.39 1.63
C LEU A 125 4.40 -2.71 2.29
N MET A 126 3.50 -3.48 1.68
CA MET A 126 3.15 -4.82 2.14
C MET A 126 4.36 -5.77 2.08
N ASP A 127 5.13 -5.73 1.01
CA ASP A 127 6.34 -6.53 0.80
C ASP A 127 7.43 -6.21 1.84
N LEU A 128 7.60 -4.92 2.16
CA LEU A 128 8.50 -4.45 3.22
C LEU A 128 7.96 -4.64 4.65
N GLY A 129 6.76 -5.20 4.79
CA GLY A 129 6.14 -5.46 6.09
C GLY A 129 6.87 -6.58 6.83
N GLN A 130 7.77 -6.22 7.74
CA GLN A 130 8.51 -7.16 8.57
C GLN A 130 7.88 -7.32 9.94
N LYS A 131 8.25 -8.39 10.64
CA LYS A 131 7.78 -8.63 12.02
C LYS A 131 8.24 -7.53 12.98
N ASP A 132 9.46 -7.02 12.78
CA ASP A 132 10.10 -6.09 13.71
C ASP A 132 9.86 -4.61 13.35
N PHE A 133 9.42 -4.33 12.11
CA PHE A 133 9.21 -2.98 11.61
C PHE A 133 8.03 -2.86 10.66
N PHE A 134 7.30 -1.76 10.79
CA PHE A 134 6.42 -1.26 9.76
C PHE A 134 7.16 -0.23 8.91
N THR A 135 6.97 -0.32 7.59
CA THR A 135 7.34 0.75 6.65
C THR A 135 6.14 1.65 6.45
N LEU A 136 6.29 2.95 6.72
CA LEU A 136 5.18 3.93 6.68
C LEU A 136 5.11 4.68 5.33
N SER A 137 6.26 5.00 4.77
CA SER A 137 6.40 5.81 3.56
C SER A 137 7.77 5.59 2.92
N PHE A 138 7.97 6.22 1.77
CA PHE A 138 9.25 6.33 1.10
C PHE A 138 9.75 7.78 1.10
N ALA A 139 11.03 7.95 0.78
CA ALA A 139 11.61 9.24 0.43
C ALA A 139 12.76 9.03 -0.56
N SER A 140 13.19 10.10 -1.22
CA SER A 140 14.35 10.08 -2.10
C SER A 140 15.55 10.79 -1.44
N LEU A 141 16.73 10.18 -1.54
CA LEU A 141 18.02 10.85 -1.30
C LEU A 141 18.56 11.55 -2.56
N GLY A 142 17.87 11.42 -3.69
CA GLY A 142 18.36 11.88 -4.99
C GLY A 142 18.61 10.73 -5.94
N THR A 143 19.45 11.01 -6.93
CA THR A 143 19.79 10.06 -8.00
C THR A 143 21.30 9.96 -8.11
N SER A 144 21.81 8.74 -8.23
CA SER A 144 23.22 8.54 -8.53
C SER A 144 23.50 8.70 -10.03
N SER A 145 24.76 8.94 -10.34
CA SER A 145 25.30 9.00 -11.70
C SER A 145 26.57 8.16 -11.79
N LEU A 146 26.98 7.79 -13.00
CA LEU A 146 28.22 7.08 -13.23
C LEU A 146 29.25 8.03 -13.85
N ILE A 147 30.41 8.17 -13.24
CA ILE A 147 31.55 8.85 -13.86
C ILE A 147 32.38 7.82 -14.58
N SER A 148 32.61 8.04 -15.88
CA SER A 148 33.37 7.13 -16.73
C SER A 148 34.62 7.79 -17.30
N SER A 149 35.72 7.03 -17.26
CA SER A 149 36.95 7.36 -17.99
C SER A 149 36.90 6.99 -19.47
N LEU A 150 35.78 6.41 -19.92
CA LEU A 150 35.50 5.94 -21.28
C LEU A 150 34.25 6.62 -21.86
N ASP A 151 34.15 6.68 -23.18
CA ASP A 151 32.91 7.00 -23.88
C ASP A 151 32.09 5.72 -24.07
N LEU A 152 31.01 5.58 -23.31
CA LEU A 152 30.10 4.44 -23.38
C LEU A 152 28.81 4.86 -24.09
N ASN A 153 28.39 4.07 -25.07
CA ASN A 153 27.21 4.33 -25.90
C ASN A 153 26.24 3.14 -25.97
N THR A 154 26.69 1.95 -25.55
CA THR A 154 25.92 0.70 -25.62
C THR A 154 26.09 -0.14 -24.36
N ALA A 155 25.18 -1.09 -24.12
CA ALA A 155 25.21 -1.95 -22.95
C ALA A 155 26.37 -2.95 -22.97
N GLU A 156 26.81 -3.39 -24.14
CA GLU A 156 27.89 -4.36 -24.33
C GLU A 156 29.26 -3.79 -23.95
N GLU A 157 29.42 -2.47 -23.98
CA GLU A 157 30.67 -1.80 -23.61
C GLU A 157 30.94 -1.82 -22.10
N PHE A 158 29.97 -2.26 -21.28
CA PHE A 158 30.17 -2.49 -19.84
C PHE A 158 30.85 -3.83 -19.53
N ASP A 159 30.86 -4.79 -20.47
CA ASP A 159 31.40 -6.13 -20.23
C ASP A 159 32.91 -6.06 -19.89
N GLY A 160 33.27 -6.54 -18.69
CA GLY A 160 34.64 -6.61 -18.18
C GLY A 160 35.23 -5.27 -17.72
N LEU A 161 34.44 -4.19 -17.63
CA LEU A 161 34.91 -2.94 -17.02
C LEU A 161 35.10 -3.10 -15.52
N MET A 162 36.19 -2.57 -14.98
CA MET A 162 36.37 -2.48 -13.53
C MET A 162 35.47 -1.35 -13.03
N ALA A 163 34.47 -1.73 -12.23
CA ALA A 163 33.40 -0.82 -11.84
C ALA A 163 33.31 -0.64 -10.33
N PHE A 164 32.78 0.50 -9.88
CA PHE A 164 32.36 0.71 -8.50
C PHE A 164 30.88 1.07 -8.43
N GLU A 165 30.18 0.48 -7.46
CA GLU A 165 28.76 0.64 -7.18
C GLU A 165 28.56 0.70 -5.65
N PHE A 166 27.65 1.55 -5.16
CA PHE A 166 27.46 1.79 -3.73
C PHE A 166 26.94 0.56 -2.99
N ALA A 167 25.98 -0.13 -3.59
CA ALA A 167 25.29 -1.26 -2.97
C ALA A 167 25.08 -2.37 -4.00
N PRO A 168 26.15 -3.10 -4.38
CA PRO A 168 26.05 -4.11 -5.39
C PRO A 168 25.20 -5.29 -4.91
N ASP A 169 24.13 -5.58 -5.65
CA ASP A 169 23.17 -6.64 -5.34
C ASP A 169 23.05 -7.69 -6.45
N GLY A 170 23.85 -7.63 -7.52
CA GLY A 170 23.74 -8.56 -8.65
C GLY A 170 22.86 -8.07 -9.79
N THR A 171 22.29 -6.87 -9.71
CA THR A 171 21.29 -6.39 -10.67
C THR A 171 21.67 -5.08 -11.37
N GLY A 172 22.83 -4.51 -11.03
CA GLY A 172 23.34 -3.24 -11.53
C GLY A 172 24.39 -3.40 -12.61
N LEU A 173 25.57 -2.81 -12.40
CA LEU A 173 26.65 -2.82 -13.40
C LEU A 173 27.18 -4.23 -13.67
N ASP A 174 27.14 -5.12 -12.69
CA ASP A 174 27.53 -6.52 -12.85
C ASP A 174 26.56 -7.32 -13.74
N ALA A 175 25.26 -7.00 -13.71
CA ALA A 175 24.30 -7.55 -14.67
C ALA A 175 24.59 -7.08 -16.11
N LEU A 176 25.21 -5.90 -16.25
CA LEU A 176 25.81 -5.42 -17.51
C LEU A 176 27.20 -5.97 -17.80
N GLY A 177 27.71 -6.91 -16.98
CA GLY A 177 28.95 -7.64 -17.21
C GLY A 177 30.19 -6.96 -16.64
N ALA A 178 30.05 -5.87 -15.88
CA ALA A 178 31.18 -5.19 -15.25
C ALA A 178 31.75 -6.00 -14.07
N ASP A 179 33.06 -5.91 -13.87
CA ASP A 179 33.79 -6.51 -12.76
C ASP A 179 33.83 -5.53 -11.57
N LEU A 180 32.95 -5.73 -10.60
CA LEU A 180 32.83 -4.86 -9.43
C LEU A 180 34.04 -4.91 -8.50
N GLN A 181 34.59 -3.74 -8.20
CA GLN A 181 35.74 -3.53 -7.33
C GLN A 181 35.30 -3.02 -5.96
N ARG A 182 35.94 -3.54 -4.91
CA ARG A 182 35.78 -2.99 -3.55
C ARG A 182 36.76 -1.85 -3.35
N VAL A 183 36.25 -0.63 -3.34
CA VAL A 183 37.02 0.59 -3.11
C VAL A 183 36.30 1.44 -2.08
N GLU A 184 37.05 1.98 -1.12
CA GLU A 184 36.51 2.93 -0.16
C GLU A 184 36.12 4.22 -0.89
N ILE A 185 34.95 4.81 -0.58
CA ILE A 185 34.43 5.98 -1.30
C ILE A 185 35.46 7.13 -1.39
N GLN A 186 36.25 7.32 -0.33
CA GLN A 186 37.29 8.36 -0.25
C GLN A 186 38.47 8.11 -1.21
N GLU A 187 38.66 6.87 -1.67
CA GLU A 187 39.70 6.47 -2.59
C GLU A 187 39.24 6.48 -4.06
N LEU A 188 37.93 6.59 -4.33
CA LEU A 188 37.37 6.61 -5.69
C LEU A 188 38.04 7.63 -6.61
N PRO A 189 38.28 8.89 -6.20
CA PRO A 189 38.98 9.85 -7.06
C PRO A 189 40.35 9.34 -7.53
N ARG A 190 41.11 8.69 -6.64
CA ARG A 190 42.43 8.15 -6.96
C ARG A 190 42.34 6.87 -7.79
N ALA A 191 41.35 6.02 -7.52
CA ALA A 191 41.14 4.79 -8.28
C ALA A 191 40.77 5.08 -9.74
N LEU A 192 39.90 6.07 -9.98
CA LEU A 192 39.57 6.59 -11.31
C LEU A 192 40.81 7.21 -11.99
N GLN A 193 41.55 8.06 -11.27
CA GLN A 193 42.75 8.71 -11.82
C GLN A 193 43.83 7.70 -12.24
N ASN A 194 44.02 6.63 -11.46
CA ASN A 194 45.01 5.59 -11.75
C ASN A 194 44.51 4.52 -12.72
N ARG A 195 43.25 4.60 -13.17
CA ARG A 195 42.56 3.58 -13.99
C ARG A 195 42.56 2.19 -13.35
N ASN A 196 42.38 2.15 -12.03
CA ASN A 196 42.06 0.91 -11.32
C ASN A 196 40.55 0.60 -11.38
N ILE A 197 39.76 1.62 -11.68
CA ILE A 197 38.33 1.59 -11.96
C ILE A 197 38.12 2.41 -13.24
N GLU A 198 37.38 1.89 -14.21
CA GLU A 198 37.00 2.63 -15.42
C GLU A 198 35.71 3.44 -15.25
N ILE A 199 34.78 2.95 -14.40
CA ILE A 199 33.48 3.56 -14.15
C ILE A 199 33.08 3.48 -12.67
N ALA A 200 32.58 4.58 -12.10
CA ALA A 200 32.20 4.61 -10.69
C ALA A 200 30.86 5.31 -10.48
N GLU A 201 29.99 4.69 -9.69
CA GLU A 201 28.80 5.34 -9.14
C GLU A 201 29.16 6.44 -8.16
N THR A 202 28.48 7.58 -8.28
CA THR A 202 28.62 8.74 -7.41
C THR A 202 27.29 9.43 -7.17
N LEU A 203 27.19 10.15 -6.05
CA LEU A 203 26.19 11.19 -5.86
C LEU A 203 26.77 12.55 -6.22
N TRP A 204 25.99 13.39 -6.86
CA TRP A 204 26.48 14.72 -7.22
C TRP A 204 26.67 15.59 -5.98
N SER A 205 27.81 16.26 -5.89
CA SER A 205 28.18 17.15 -4.79
C SER A 205 29.22 18.16 -5.27
N GLU A 206 29.49 19.21 -4.48
CA GLU A 206 30.55 20.19 -4.80
C GLU A 206 31.94 19.53 -4.95
N ASP A 207 32.24 18.52 -4.12
CA ASP A 207 33.50 17.77 -4.19
C ASP A 207 33.59 16.97 -5.50
N VAL A 208 32.49 16.36 -5.92
CA VAL A 208 32.41 15.61 -7.19
C VAL A 208 32.47 16.54 -8.40
N ALA A 209 31.80 17.69 -8.35
CA ALA A 209 31.88 18.71 -9.38
C ALA A 209 33.32 19.23 -9.55
N SER A 210 34.02 19.45 -8.43
CA SER A 210 35.44 19.83 -8.43
C SER A 210 36.32 18.75 -9.04
N PHE A 211 36.10 17.48 -8.67
CA PHE A 211 36.80 16.34 -9.26
C PHE A 211 36.56 16.24 -10.78
N VAL A 212 35.32 16.38 -11.23
CA VAL A 212 34.96 16.35 -12.66
C VAL A 212 35.63 17.48 -13.42
N ALA A 213 35.63 18.70 -12.86
CA ALA A 213 36.30 19.85 -13.46
C ALA A 213 37.82 19.64 -13.58
N GLU A 214 38.46 19.02 -12.58
CA GLU A 214 39.91 18.75 -12.54
C GLU A 214 40.33 17.58 -13.44
N GLN A 215 39.60 16.46 -13.39
CA GLN A 215 39.98 15.24 -14.08
C GLN A 215 39.44 15.15 -15.51
N GLN A 216 38.41 15.93 -15.84
CA GLN A 216 37.78 15.95 -17.18
C GLN A 216 37.47 14.52 -17.67
N PRO A 217 36.57 13.79 -16.97
CA PRO A 217 36.17 12.45 -17.40
C PRO A 217 35.62 12.48 -18.83
N GLN A 218 35.70 11.35 -19.53
CA GLN A 218 35.22 11.27 -20.91
C GLN A 218 33.69 11.42 -20.97
N SER A 219 32.98 10.73 -20.08
CA SER A 219 31.53 10.83 -19.98
C SER A 219 31.02 10.73 -18.54
N VAL A 220 29.83 11.30 -18.32
CA VAL A 220 29.04 11.12 -17.10
C VAL A 220 27.68 10.58 -17.49
N LEU A 221 27.34 9.39 -17.01
CA LEU A 221 26.03 8.78 -17.23
C LEU A 221 25.08 9.22 -16.13
N THR A 222 24.16 10.13 -16.44
CA THR A 222 23.22 10.69 -15.46
C THR A 222 22.04 9.77 -15.23
N GLY A 223 21.53 9.74 -14.00
CA GLY A 223 20.28 9.04 -13.70
C GLY A 223 20.42 7.52 -13.64
N TYR A 224 21.50 7.03 -13.02
CA TYR A 224 21.77 5.59 -12.91
C TYR A 224 20.79 4.89 -11.98
N SER A 225 20.77 5.25 -10.69
CA SER A 225 19.85 4.67 -9.70
C SER A 225 19.13 5.75 -8.88
N SER A 226 17.86 5.49 -8.56
CA SER A 226 17.11 6.28 -7.57
C SER A 226 17.42 5.78 -6.17
N LEU A 227 17.97 6.65 -5.33
CA LEU A 227 18.30 6.30 -3.95
C LEU A 227 17.07 6.44 -3.06
N VAL A 228 16.28 5.38 -2.99
CA VAL A 228 15.04 5.34 -2.20
C VAL A 228 15.34 4.98 -0.74
N LEU A 229 14.68 5.69 0.17
CA LEU A 229 14.63 5.41 1.59
C LEU A 229 13.27 4.80 1.96
N ALA A 230 13.29 3.82 2.85
CA ALA A 230 12.13 3.37 3.60
C ALA A 230 12.07 4.10 4.95
N VAL A 231 10.88 4.58 5.33
CA VAL A 231 10.65 5.16 6.67
C VAL A 231 10.11 4.08 7.59
N LEU A 232 10.93 3.63 8.53
CA LEU A 232 10.65 2.51 9.43
C LEU A 232 10.18 2.99 10.81
N VAL A 233 9.30 2.20 11.41
CA VAL A 233 8.83 2.34 12.80
C VAL A 233 8.66 0.96 13.42
N ARG A 234 8.90 0.80 14.72
CA ARG A 234 8.55 -0.45 15.42
C ARG A 234 7.02 -0.55 15.62
N PRO A 235 6.41 -1.73 15.47
CA PRO A 235 4.98 -1.93 15.75
C PRO A 235 4.55 -1.44 17.13
N GLU A 236 5.36 -1.67 18.17
CA GLU A 236 5.04 -1.25 19.55
C GLU A 236 5.05 0.27 19.68
N THR A 237 6.04 0.93 19.08
CA THR A 237 6.13 2.39 19.03
C THR A 237 4.95 2.97 18.25
N TRP A 238 4.58 2.36 17.12
CA TRP A 238 3.45 2.81 16.30
C TRP A 238 2.09 2.57 16.96
N GLY A 239 1.94 1.45 17.67
CA GLY A 239 0.72 1.07 18.39
C GLY A 239 0.45 1.95 19.60
N ALA A 240 1.50 2.44 20.26
CA ALA A 240 1.40 3.33 21.42
C ALA A 240 0.90 4.74 21.07
N LEU A 241 0.96 5.14 19.80
CA LEU A 241 0.48 6.44 19.35
C LEU A 241 -1.04 6.47 19.18
N SER A 242 -1.64 7.59 19.54
CA SER A 242 -3.05 7.86 19.24
C SER A 242 -3.29 7.90 17.73
N GLU A 243 -4.54 7.65 17.32
CA GLU A 243 -4.89 7.72 15.89
C GLU A 243 -4.67 9.12 15.32
N GLN A 244 -4.84 10.17 16.12
CA GLN A 244 -4.54 11.55 15.70
C GLN A 244 -3.05 11.73 15.39
N GLU A 245 -2.17 11.27 16.27
CA GLU A 245 -0.72 11.35 16.09
C GLU A 245 -0.27 10.59 14.83
N ARG A 246 -0.78 9.35 14.65
CA ARG A 246 -0.47 8.57 13.44
C ARG A 246 -0.93 9.26 12.16
N ARG A 247 -2.09 9.91 12.16
CA ARG A 247 -2.57 10.70 11.02
C ARG A 247 -1.64 11.88 10.70
N GLN A 248 -1.17 12.58 11.71
CA GLN A 248 -0.24 13.70 11.54
C GLN A 248 1.11 13.22 11.01
N ILE A 249 1.66 12.12 11.56
CA ILE A 249 2.89 11.48 11.05
C ILE A 249 2.73 11.09 9.58
N ARG A 250 1.67 10.34 9.22
CA ARG A 250 1.42 9.94 7.83
C ARG A 250 1.33 11.14 6.89
N SER A 251 0.65 12.21 7.31
CA SER A 251 0.54 13.45 6.53
C SER A 251 1.91 14.10 6.31
N ALA A 252 2.75 14.16 7.34
CA ALA A 252 4.11 14.70 7.24
C ALA A 252 4.99 13.86 6.31
N LEU A 253 4.95 12.54 6.45
CA LEU A 253 5.72 11.62 5.62
C LEU A 253 5.30 11.67 4.14
N LEU A 254 4.02 11.82 3.83
CA LEU A 254 3.55 11.99 2.45
C LEU A 254 4.05 13.31 1.84
N GLN A 255 4.07 14.41 2.61
CA GLN A 255 4.65 15.68 2.15
C GLN A 255 6.15 15.55 1.86
N ILE A 256 6.89 14.81 2.71
CA ILE A 256 8.32 14.55 2.53
C ILE A 256 8.56 13.66 1.30
N GLU A 257 7.78 12.58 1.14
CA GLU A 257 7.82 11.67 -0.01
C GLU A 257 7.69 12.49 -1.31
N GLU A 258 6.58 13.21 -1.48
CA GLU A 258 6.29 14.02 -2.68
C GLU A 258 7.40 15.04 -2.98
N ARG A 259 7.79 15.85 -1.98
CA ARG A 259 8.82 16.89 -2.17
C ARG A 259 10.20 16.30 -2.46
N SER A 260 10.57 15.21 -1.80
CA SER A 260 11.89 14.60 -1.98
C SER A 260 12.08 14.00 -3.38
N PHE A 261 11.07 13.33 -3.93
CA PHE A 261 11.13 12.83 -5.31
C PHE A 261 11.11 13.95 -6.34
N ALA A 262 10.30 15.00 -6.13
CA ALA A 262 10.28 16.17 -7.01
C ALA A 262 11.64 16.90 -7.03
N ASN A 263 12.29 17.04 -5.86
CA ASN A 263 13.64 17.60 -5.78
C ASN A 263 14.64 16.74 -6.56
N ALA A 264 14.63 15.42 -6.36
CA ALA A 264 15.53 14.49 -7.04
C ALA A 264 15.40 14.51 -8.57
N GLU A 265 14.19 14.76 -9.09
CA GLU A 265 13.95 14.92 -10.53
C GLU A 265 14.56 16.23 -11.06
N ASN A 266 14.34 17.34 -10.36
CA ASN A 266 14.92 18.65 -10.72
C ASN A 266 16.46 18.65 -10.67
N ASP A 267 17.05 17.89 -9.73
CA ASP A 267 18.50 17.80 -9.57
C ASP A 267 19.18 17.17 -10.79
N ILE A 268 18.51 16.25 -11.50
CA ILE A 268 19.04 15.64 -12.74
C ILE A 268 19.15 16.71 -13.84
N GLU A 269 18.13 17.55 -14.02
CA GLU A 269 18.15 18.62 -15.02
C GLU A 269 19.23 19.66 -14.69
N ALA A 270 19.34 20.04 -13.41
CA ALA A 270 20.38 20.96 -12.95
C ALA A 270 21.79 20.38 -13.18
N LEU A 271 21.99 19.09 -12.89
CA LEU A 271 23.25 18.38 -13.12
C LEU A 271 23.65 18.39 -14.60
N GLN A 272 22.73 18.08 -15.51
CA GLN A 272 23.01 18.08 -16.94
C GLN A 272 23.47 19.44 -17.44
N ASN A 273 22.85 20.52 -16.96
CA ASN A 273 23.25 21.89 -17.28
C ASN A 273 24.66 22.21 -16.75
N GLN A 274 24.97 21.82 -15.51
CA GLN A 274 26.30 22.03 -14.91
C GLN A 274 27.41 21.27 -15.65
N LEU A 275 27.15 20.02 -16.05
CA LEU A 275 28.10 19.22 -16.82
C LEU A 275 28.36 19.82 -18.21
N ALA A 276 27.31 20.36 -18.85
CA ALA A 276 27.44 21.06 -20.13
C ALA A 276 28.32 22.32 -20.01
N GLU A 277 28.18 23.09 -18.93
CA GLU A 277 29.04 24.25 -18.65
C GLU A 277 30.51 23.85 -18.43
N LEU A 278 30.76 22.68 -17.83
CA LEU A 278 32.09 22.12 -17.65
C LEU A 278 32.68 21.49 -18.93
N GLY A 279 31.90 21.42 -20.02
CA GLY A 279 32.31 20.81 -21.28
C GLY A 279 32.39 19.28 -21.24
N VAL A 280 31.72 18.65 -20.28
CA VAL A 280 31.70 17.20 -20.07
C VAL A 280 30.50 16.59 -20.79
N ASN A 281 30.72 15.46 -21.47
CA ASN A 281 29.65 14.73 -22.16
C ASN A 281 28.72 14.05 -21.13
N ALA A 282 27.51 14.57 -20.97
CA ALA A 282 26.49 14.00 -20.09
C ALA A 282 25.47 13.22 -20.93
N ILE A 283 25.31 11.93 -20.65
CA ILE A 283 24.38 11.05 -21.37
C ILE A 283 23.45 10.41 -20.34
N PRO A 284 22.11 10.40 -20.54
CA PRO A 284 21.23 9.62 -19.68
C PRO A 284 21.63 8.14 -19.70
N PHE A 285 21.83 7.52 -18.53
CA PHE A 285 22.20 6.10 -18.44
C PHE A 285 21.19 5.19 -19.17
N ALA A 286 19.90 5.55 -19.13
CA ALA A 286 18.83 4.91 -19.87
C ALA A 286 19.08 4.80 -21.39
N GLU A 287 19.75 5.79 -21.99
CA GLU A 287 20.08 5.80 -23.42
C GLU A 287 21.23 4.84 -23.73
N VAL A 288 22.25 4.79 -22.87
CA VAL A 288 23.42 3.89 -23.03
C VAL A 288 23.05 2.44 -22.77
N ALA A 289 22.30 2.17 -21.68
CA ALA A 289 21.83 0.82 -21.36
C ALA A 289 20.84 0.31 -22.41
N GLY A 290 20.02 1.20 -22.97
CA GLY A 290 19.04 0.85 -24.00
C GLY A 290 18.05 -0.23 -23.53
N GLU A 291 17.50 -0.97 -24.50
CA GLU A 291 16.59 -2.10 -24.22
C GLU A 291 17.37 -3.33 -23.75
N GLU A 292 18.54 -3.59 -24.32
CA GLU A 292 19.34 -4.76 -23.98
C GLU A 292 19.84 -4.74 -22.54
N GLY A 293 20.49 -3.64 -22.13
CA GLY A 293 20.98 -3.48 -20.75
C GLY A 293 19.85 -3.54 -19.75
N ARG A 294 18.72 -2.91 -20.06
CA ARG A 294 17.49 -2.98 -19.25
C ARG A 294 17.00 -4.42 -19.09
N GLN A 295 16.93 -5.21 -20.15
CA GLN A 295 16.49 -6.61 -20.09
C GLN A 295 17.48 -7.49 -19.31
N ARG A 296 18.79 -7.23 -19.42
CA ARG A 296 19.84 -7.92 -18.63
C ARG A 296 19.64 -7.67 -17.14
N MET A 297 19.55 -6.39 -16.73
CA MET A 297 19.33 -5.99 -15.34
C MET A 297 17.99 -6.50 -14.80
N ALA A 298 16.91 -6.36 -15.56
CA ALA A 298 15.57 -6.85 -15.18
C ALA A 298 15.54 -8.38 -15.03
N SER A 299 16.25 -9.11 -15.90
CA SER A 299 16.36 -10.56 -15.79
C SER A 299 17.17 -10.98 -14.56
N ALA A 300 18.29 -10.30 -14.30
CA ALA A 300 19.12 -10.55 -13.12
C ALA A 300 18.35 -10.27 -11.82
N TRP A 301 17.62 -9.17 -11.76
CA TRP A 301 16.71 -8.86 -10.65
C TRP A 301 15.62 -9.93 -10.48
N ALA A 302 14.94 -10.31 -11.56
CA ALA A 302 13.87 -11.30 -11.51
C ALA A 302 14.36 -12.71 -11.10
N GLU A 303 15.64 -13.04 -11.31
CA GLU A 303 16.26 -14.28 -10.83
C GLU A 303 16.44 -14.30 -9.30
N GLN A 304 16.52 -13.12 -8.68
CA GLN A 304 16.65 -12.97 -7.23
C GLN A 304 15.31 -12.84 -6.51
N VAL A 305 14.23 -12.54 -7.23
CA VAL A 305 12.87 -12.54 -6.68
C VAL A 305 12.33 -13.97 -6.66
N GLU A 306 11.66 -14.37 -5.57
CA GLU A 306 11.18 -15.74 -5.34
C GLU A 306 10.39 -16.33 -6.54
N ASN A 307 9.58 -15.50 -7.19
CA ASN A 307 8.81 -15.87 -8.38
C ASN A 307 9.22 -15.03 -9.60
N ARG A 308 10.19 -15.55 -10.36
CA ARG A 308 10.72 -14.91 -11.58
C ARG A 308 9.66 -14.49 -12.59
N ALA A 309 8.63 -15.31 -12.81
CA ALA A 309 7.59 -15.01 -13.80
C ALA A 309 6.72 -13.83 -13.35
N PHE A 310 6.37 -13.80 -12.07
CA PHE A 310 5.64 -12.67 -11.48
C PHE A 310 6.50 -11.40 -11.46
N ALA A 311 7.78 -11.51 -11.12
CA ALA A 311 8.72 -10.39 -11.12
C ALA A 311 8.81 -9.73 -12.51
N LEU A 312 8.99 -10.52 -13.57
CA LEU A 312 9.02 -9.98 -14.93
C LEU A 312 7.69 -9.36 -15.36
N GLU A 313 6.54 -9.97 -15.02
CA GLU A 313 5.22 -9.38 -15.28
C GLU A 313 5.08 -8.01 -14.60
N LEU A 314 5.53 -7.92 -13.35
CA LEU A 314 5.49 -6.69 -12.57
C LEU A 314 6.44 -5.63 -13.12
N PHE A 315 7.66 -6.02 -13.53
CA PHE A 315 8.65 -5.12 -14.10
C PHE A 315 8.14 -4.44 -15.37
N GLU A 316 7.59 -5.22 -16.31
CA GLU A 316 7.01 -4.68 -17.55
C GLU A 316 5.87 -3.71 -17.26
N ALA A 317 4.97 -4.08 -16.33
CA ALA A 317 3.85 -3.24 -15.95
C ALA A 317 4.29 -1.96 -15.21
N ALA A 318 5.37 -2.04 -14.41
CA ALA A 318 5.96 -0.90 -13.75
C ALA A 318 6.62 0.05 -14.75
N LEU A 319 7.32 -0.49 -15.74
CA LEU A 319 7.93 0.31 -16.79
C LEU A 319 6.86 1.03 -17.65
N GLU A 320 5.79 0.33 -18.01
CA GLU A 320 4.67 0.92 -18.74
C GLU A 320 3.98 2.03 -17.94
N GLU A 321 3.79 1.87 -16.63
CA GLU A 321 3.23 2.93 -15.76
C GLU A 321 4.18 4.13 -15.62
N ALA A 322 5.49 3.87 -15.46
CA ALA A 322 6.50 4.91 -15.31
C ALA A 322 6.64 5.76 -16.57
N SER A 323 6.75 5.12 -17.74
CA SER A 323 7.08 5.77 -19.01
C SER A 323 5.87 6.02 -19.93
N GLY A 324 4.76 5.32 -19.73
CA GLY A 324 3.62 5.31 -20.65
C GLY A 324 2.55 6.37 -20.34
N PRO A 325 1.67 6.65 -21.33
CA PRO A 325 0.42 7.34 -21.07
C PRO A 325 -0.46 6.46 -20.19
N ARG A 326 -1.05 7.02 -19.13
CA ARG A 326 -1.93 6.25 -18.23
C ARG A 326 -3.05 5.62 -19.05
N PRO A 327 -3.28 4.29 -18.93
CA PRO A 327 -4.43 3.66 -19.55
C PRO A 327 -5.70 4.41 -19.16
N GLU A 328 -6.46 4.88 -20.15
CA GLU A 328 -7.70 5.58 -19.84
C GLU A 328 -8.67 4.60 -19.13
N PRO A 329 -9.33 5.05 -18.05
CA PRO A 329 -10.49 4.35 -17.51
C PRO A 329 -11.45 4.01 -18.65
N ASN A 330 -12.23 2.94 -18.50
CA ASN A 330 -13.08 2.48 -19.58
C ASN A 330 -14.05 3.60 -20.01
N PRO A 331 -14.06 4.05 -21.29
CA PRO A 331 -14.90 5.15 -21.73
C PRO A 331 -16.41 4.83 -21.64
N ASP A 332 -16.75 3.54 -21.48
CA ASP A 332 -18.12 3.06 -21.26
C ASP A 332 -18.54 3.07 -19.76
N ASP A 333 -17.72 3.62 -18.84
CA ASP A 333 -18.08 3.83 -17.43
C ASP A 333 -18.98 5.07 -17.28
N GLU A 334 -20.23 4.95 -17.76
CA GLU A 334 -21.27 5.91 -17.38
C GLU A 334 -21.51 5.80 -15.87
N GLY A 335 -21.30 6.90 -15.15
CA GLY A 335 -21.45 6.95 -13.69
C GLY A 335 -22.80 6.37 -13.26
N PHE A 336 -22.75 5.25 -12.53
CA PHE A 336 -23.91 4.60 -11.96
C PHE A 336 -24.19 5.24 -10.61
N LEU A 337 -25.38 5.81 -10.48
CA LEU A 337 -25.92 6.27 -9.20
C LEU A 337 -27.13 5.39 -8.87
N GLY A 338 -27.09 4.74 -7.71
CA GLY A 338 -28.28 4.17 -7.11
C GLY A 338 -29.35 5.25 -6.86
N PRO A 339 -30.63 4.85 -6.70
CA PRO A 339 -31.70 5.79 -6.34
C PRO A 339 -31.40 6.51 -5.01
N GLU A 340 -32.01 7.68 -4.79
CA GLU A 340 -31.77 8.48 -3.58
C GLU A 340 -32.14 7.70 -2.30
N GLY A 341 -31.12 7.30 -1.53
CA GLY A 341 -31.26 6.73 -0.20
C GLY A 341 -30.21 7.32 0.74
N LYS A 342 -30.62 7.63 1.97
CA LYS A 342 -29.70 7.97 3.07
C LYS A 342 -29.82 6.87 4.13
N PRO A 343 -29.23 5.69 3.89
CA PRO A 343 -29.38 4.56 4.81
C PRO A 343 -28.89 4.91 6.21
N LEU A 344 -29.54 4.31 7.21
CA LEU A 344 -29.08 4.37 8.59
C LEU A 344 -27.82 3.52 8.70
N ILE A 345 -26.75 4.12 9.21
CA ILE A 345 -25.45 3.46 9.37
C ILE A 345 -25.22 3.17 10.85
N TYR A 346 -25.12 1.90 11.16
CA TYR A 346 -24.72 1.35 12.44
C TYR A 346 -23.32 0.74 12.31
N PHE A 347 -22.59 0.68 13.41
CA PHE A 347 -21.34 -0.07 13.48
C PHE A 347 -21.33 -0.93 14.73
N ALA A 348 -20.64 -2.06 14.65
CA ALA A 348 -20.14 -2.80 15.78
C ALA A 348 -18.63 -3.05 15.57
N THR A 349 -17.86 -3.02 16.65
CA THR A 349 -16.41 -3.09 16.60
C THR A 349 -15.86 -3.83 17.80
N ASP A 350 -14.84 -4.65 17.59
CA ASP A 350 -14.01 -5.24 18.64
C ASP A 350 -12.66 -4.53 18.79
N ARG A 351 -12.56 -3.30 18.29
CA ARG A 351 -11.47 -2.37 18.61
C ARG A 351 -11.58 -1.86 20.04
N GLU A 352 -10.45 -1.70 20.69
CA GLU A 352 -10.34 -1.02 21.97
C GLU A 352 -10.65 0.48 21.81
N ARG A 353 -11.25 1.06 22.85
CA ARG A 353 -11.71 2.44 22.84
C ARG A 353 -10.63 3.37 23.38
N ASN A 354 -10.41 4.49 22.68
CA ASN A 354 -9.40 5.50 23.03
C ASN A 354 -9.97 6.72 23.80
N TYR A 355 -11.29 6.78 24.00
CA TYR A 355 -11.97 7.81 24.80
C TYR A 355 -11.68 9.27 24.37
N THR A 356 -11.46 9.49 23.08
CA THR A 356 -11.07 10.80 22.52
C THR A 356 -12.22 11.80 22.43
N GLY A 357 -13.47 11.31 22.41
CA GLY A 357 -14.66 12.13 22.15
C GLY A 357 -14.84 12.49 20.67
N ASN A 358 -13.89 12.16 19.81
CA ASN A 358 -13.98 12.30 18.36
C ASN A 358 -14.11 10.90 17.73
N LEU A 359 -15.24 10.64 17.06
CA LEU A 359 -15.53 9.33 16.46
C LEU A 359 -14.44 8.83 15.50
N ALA A 360 -13.77 9.74 14.78
CA ALA A 360 -12.70 9.39 13.84
C ALA A 360 -11.48 8.73 14.52
N THR A 361 -11.25 9.05 15.80
CA THR A 361 -10.10 8.58 16.60
C THR A 361 -10.52 7.79 17.84
N GLU A 362 -11.81 7.55 18.01
CA GLU A 362 -12.41 6.93 19.20
C GLU A 362 -12.04 5.46 19.35
N PHE A 363 -11.72 4.78 18.25
CA PHE A 363 -11.35 3.38 18.22
C PHE A 363 -9.98 3.23 17.57
N GLY A 364 -9.07 2.57 18.29
CA GLY A 364 -7.69 2.36 17.88
C GLY A 364 -7.48 1.11 17.02
N VAL A 365 -6.25 0.61 17.07
CA VAL A 365 -5.79 -0.61 16.37
C VAL A 365 -5.69 -1.80 17.30
N GLU A 366 -5.78 -1.56 18.61
CA GLU A 366 -5.77 -2.61 19.61
C GLU A 366 -7.11 -3.33 19.63
N GLN A 367 -7.05 -4.62 19.91
CA GLN A 367 -8.26 -5.40 20.13
C GLN A 367 -8.76 -5.21 21.56
N ILE A 368 -10.08 -5.14 21.69
CA ILE A 368 -10.75 -4.93 22.97
C ILE A 368 -10.41 -6.04 23.98
N THR A 369 -10.06 -5.63 25.21
CA THR A 369 -9.62 -6.58 26.26
C THR A 369 -10.69 -6.85 27.31
N GLU A 370 -11.47 -5.85 27.71
CA GLU A 370 -12.46 -5.95 28.79
C GLU A 370 -13.88 -6.29 28.29
N ALA A 371 -14.39 -5.53 27.33
CA ALA A 371 -15.69 -5.77 26.71
C ALA A 371 -15.59 -6.74 25.52
N ARG A 372 -16.73 -7.25 25.02
CA ARG A 372 -16.71 -8.13 23.83
C ARG A 372 -16.72 -7.31 22.54
N PHE A 373 -17.48 -6.23 22.51
CA PHE A 373 -17.64 -5.31 21.37
C PHE A 373 -18.32 -4.01 21.81
N HIS A 374 -18.07 -2.94 21.06
CA HIS A 374 -18.78 -1.65 21.13
C HIS A 374 -19.67 -1.47 19.90
N CYS A 375 -20.73 -0.68 20.01
CA CYS A 375 -21.51 -0.23 18.87
C CYS A 375 -22.13 1.15 19.04
N GLY A 376 -22.62 1.66 17.92
CA GLY A 376 -23.37 2.91 17.87
C GLY A 376 -24.00 3.13 16.50
N ARG A 377 -24.75 4.22 16.39
CA ARG A 377 -25.30 4.76 15.15
C ARG A 377 -24.54 6.02 14.78
N VAL A 378 -24.25 6.22 13.49
CA VAL A 378 -23.62 7.44 13.01
C VAL A 378 -24.60 8.32 12.25
N ASP A 379 -24.41 9.62 12.36
CA ASP A 379 -25.04 10.64 11.53
C ASP A 379 -23.99 11.13 10.53
N TRP A 380 -24.44 11.28 9.30
CA TRP A 380 -23.63 11.72 8.18
C TRP A 380 -24.50 12.62 7.28
N GLN A 381 -23.88 13.39 6.38
CA GLN A 381 -24.59 14.28 5.47
C GLN A 381 -24.42 13.81 4.04
N LYS A 382 -25.48 13.89 3.26
CA LYS A 382 -25.41 13.56 1.84
C LYS A 382 -24.56 14.64 1.16
N ASN A 383 -23.48 14.25 0.50
CA ASN A 383 -22.51 15.18 -0.09
C ASN A 383 -22.47 15.04 -1.62
N GLY A 384 -23.59 15.34 -2.27
CA GLY A 384 -23.66 15.44 -3.74
C GLY A 384 -23.16 14.19 -4.48
N ARG A 385 -22.76 14.37 -5.75
CA ARG A 385 -22.25 13.27 -6.57
C ARG A 385 -20.77 13.02 -6.22
N ARG A 386 -20.48 11.88 -5.59
CA ARG A 386 -19.11 11.39 -5.36
C ARG A 386 -18.48 11.01 -6.70
N ASP A 387 -17.20 11.33 -6.89
CA ASP A 387 -16.40 10.66 -7.90
C ASP A 387 -16.12 9.25 -7.37
N SER A 388 -16.53 8.21 -8.12
CA SER A 388 -16.68 6.84 -7.61
C SER A 388 -15.37 6.23 -7.10
N ASP A 389 -14.23 6.88 -7.35
CA ASP A 389 -12.91 6.46 -6.90
C ASP A 389 -12.56 6.90 -5.45
N ASN A 390 -13.36 7.76 -4.78
CA ASN A 390 -12.99 8.38 -3.49
C ASN A 390 -13.81 7.96 -2.26
N LEU A 391 -13.19 7.68 -1.11
CA LEU A 391 -13.93 7.49 0.15
C LEU A 391 -14.89 8.66 0.45
N TYR A 392 -15.95 8.41 1.24
CA TYR A 392 -16.84 9.49 1.69
C TYR A 392 -16.04 10.53 2.48
N ALA A 393 -16.07 11.79 2.01
CA ALA A 393 -15.28 12.89 2.55
C ALA A 393 -16.06 13.84 3.48
N GLY A 394 -17.35 13.58 3.70
CA GLY A 394 -18.17 14.42 4.57
C GLY A 394 -17.97 14.16 6.06
N SER A 395 -18.56 15.02 6.89
CA SER A 395 -18.54 14.83 8.34
C SER A 395 -19.32 13.57 8.75
N ILE A 396 -18.77 12.84 9.71
CA ILE A 396 -19.39 11.67 10.36
C ILE A 396 -19.35 11.93 11.87
N SER A 397 -20.49 11.82 12.53
CA SER A 397 -20.61 12.01 13.98
C SER A 397 -21.43 10.90 14.61
N LEU A 398 -21.25 10.68 15.91
CA LEU A 398 -22.08 9.73 16.65
C LEU A 398 -23.50 10.30 16.84
N ALA A 399 -24.51 9.49 16.52
CA ALA A 399 -25.92 9.88 16.49
C ALA A 399 -26.69 9.52 17.77
N GLY A 400 -25.99 9.48 18.90
CA GLY A 400 -26.50 8.97 20.18
C GLY A 400 -25.35 8.61 21.13
N ARG A 401 -25.56 7.58 21.96
CA ARG A 401 -24.53 7.04 22.85
C ARG A 401 -23.75 5.90 22.19
N LEU A 402 -22.53 5.69 22.68
CA LEU A 402 -21.80 4.43 22.48
C LEU A 402 -22.31 3.42 23.51
N SER A 403 -22.46 2.18 23.07
CA SER A 403 -22.88 1.06 23.91
C SER A 403 -21.91 -0.09 23.78
N ALA A 404 -21.90 -0.99 24.77
CA ALA A 404 -21.04 -2.16 24.79
C ALA A 404 -21.86 -3.41 25.13
N ASP A 405 -21.40 -4.57 24.69
CA ASP A 405 -21.94 -5.87 25.10
C ASP A 405 -23.48 -5.98 25.01
N ASP A 406 -24.17 -6.29 26.11
CA ASP A 406 -25.61 -6.56 26.08
C ASP A 406 -26.42 -5.28 25.81
N ASP A 407 -25.96 -4.11 26.29
CA ASP A 407 -26.52 -2.81 25.93
C ASP A 407 -26.40 -2.55 24.43
N CYS A 408 -25.25 -2.93 23.86
CA CYS A 408 -25.03 -2.83 22.42
C CYS A 408 -26.00 -3.71 21.63
N ILE A 409 -26.19 -4.97 22.06
CA ILE A 409 -27.18 -5.86 21.44
C ILE A 409 -28.59 -5.26 21.55
N SER A 410 -28.98 -4.76 22.72
CA SER A 410 -30.30 -4.14 22.93
C SER A 410 -30.54 -2.92 22.05
N ASP A 411 -29.55 -2.02 21.97
CA ASP A 411 -29.63 -0.79 21.18
C ASP A 411 -29.70 -1.05 19.67
N LEU A 412 -29.09 -2.14 19.19
CA LEU A 412 -29.17 -2.55 17.78
C LEU A 412 -30.39 -3.43 17.49
N ALA A 413 -30.86 -4.23 18.46
CA ALA A 413 -31.84 -5.28 18.20
C ALA A 413 -33.18 -4.74 17.69
N GLN A 414 -33.67 -3.66 18.30
CA GLN A 414 -34.95 -3.03 17.94
C GLN A 414 -34.91 -2.32 16.58
N PRO A 415 -33.96 -1.41 16.28
CA PRO A 415 -33.94 -0.71 14.98
C PRO A 415 -33.57 -1.63 13.80
N LEU A 416 -32.92 -2.77 14.05
CA LEU A 416 -32.59 -3.75 13.01
C LEU A 416 -33.61 -4.90 12.90
N GLY A 417 -34.57 -4.96 13.83
CA GLY A 417 -35.61 -6.00 13.85
C GLY A 417 -36.54 -5.90 12.64
N ALA A 418 -36.92 -7.04 12.06
CA ALA A 418 -37.73 -7.16 10.84
C ALA A 418 -37.17 -6.43 9.59
N GLU A 419 -35.98 -5.86 9.67
CA GLU A 419 -35.32 -5.17 8.57
C GLU A 419 -34.45 -6.11 7.73
N ARG A 420 -34.14 -5.66 6.50
CA ARG A 420 -33.08 -6.27 5.67
C ARG A 420 -31.79 -5.47 5.85
N VAL A 421 -30.86 -6.01 6.61
CA VAL A 421 -29.61 -5.36 7.01
C VAL A 421 -28.47 -5.75 6.09
N LEU A 422 -27.74 -4.76 5.59
CA LEU A 422 -26.45 -5.00 4.92
C LEU A 422 -25.35 -5.07 5.99
N LEU A 423 -24.82 -6.27 6.25
CA LEU A 423 -23.62 -6.46 7.06
C LEU A 423 -22.40 -6.26 6.15
N PHE A 424 -21.62 -5.20 6.41
CA PHE A 424 -20.39 -4.91 5.69
C PHE A 424 -19.17 -5.23 6.56
N ILE A 425 -18.24 -6.04 6.03
CA ILE A 425 -16.96 -6.36 6.68
C ILE A 425 -15.83 -5.80 5.80
N HIS A 426 -15.09 -4.83 6.33
CA HIS A 426 -14.00 -4.18 5.60
C HIS A 426 -12.76 -5.08 5.46
N GLY A 427 -11.87 -4.69 4.54
CA GLY A 427 -10.59 -5.35 4.29
C GLY A 427 -9.44 -4.89 5.20
N TYR A 428 -8.22 -5.37 4.91
CA TYR A 428 -6.98 -4.91 5.55
C TYR A 428 -6.71 -3.42 5.25
N ASN A 429 -5.80 -2.79 6.00
CA ASN A 429 -5.42 -1.37 5.82
C ASN A 429 -6.61 -0.40 5.97
N ASN A 430 -7.45 -0.62 6.99
CA ASN A 430 -8.57 0.27 7.32
C ASN A 430 -8.51 0.70 8.79
N SER A 431 -8.38 2.01 9.03
CA SER A 431 -8.75 2.58 10.32
C SER A 431 -10.27 2.52 10.51
N PHE A 432 -10.75 2.73 11.73
CA PHE A 432 -12.19 2.78 12.01
C PHE A 432 -12.91 3.84 11.16
N GLU A 433 -12.33 5.04 11.04
CA GLU A 433 -12.87 6.12 10.20
C GLU A 433 -12.91 5.73 8.72
N LYS A 434 -11.81 5.19 8.17
CA LYS A 434 -11.77 4.74 6.76
C LYS A 434 -12.83 3.68 6.46
N ALA A 435 -13.04 2.74 7.39
CA ALA A 435 -14.07 1.72 7.27
C ALA A 435 -15.49 2.33 7.25
N LEU A 436 -15.76 3.33 8.10
CA LEU A 436 -17.02 4.08 8.09
C LEU A 436 -17.21 4.87 6.78
N GLN A 437 -16.18 5.59 6.33
CA GLN A 437 -16.25 6.34 5.08
C GLN A 437 -16.51 5.42 3.88
N ARG A 438 -15.88 4.24 3.85
CA ARG A 438 -16.08 3.24 2.80
C ARG A 438 -17.51 2.71 2.81
N VAL A 439 -18.03 2.30 3.95
CA VAL A 439 -19.39 1.72 4.00
C VAL A 439 -20.47 2.76 3.69
N ILE A 440 -20.29 4.02 4.10
CA ILE A 440 -21.19 5.13 3.73
C ILE A 440 -21.20 5.32 2.22
N ALA A 441 -20.01 5.43 1.60
CA ALA A 441 -19.89 5.59 0.15
C ALA A 441 -20.58 4.44 -0.59
N VAL A 442 -20.24 3.19 -0.23
CA VAL A 442 -20.86 2.00 -0.85
C VAL A 442 -22.38 2.01 -0.70
N ALA A 443 -22.90 2.29 0.49
CA ALA A 443 -24.33 2.26 0.76
C ALA A 443 -25.10 3.37 0.03
N GLU A 444 -24.53 4.57 -0.06
CA GLU A 444 -25.07 5.70 -0.81
C GLU A 444 -25.08 5.39 -2.31
N ASP A 445 -23.96 4.90 -2.84
CA ASP A 445 -23.79 4.69 -4.28
C ASP A 445 -24.63 3.55 -4.83
N ILE A 446 -24.85 2.50 -4.06
CA ILE A 446 -25.80 1.45 -4.44
C ILE A 446 -27.25 1.87 -4.17
N GLY A 447 -27.52 2.97 -3.47
CA GLY A 447 -28.88 3.39 -3.10
C GLY A 447 -29.56 2.39 -2.17
N TRP A 448 -28.82 1.85 -1.19
CA TRP A 448 -29.34 0.86 -0.24
C TRP A 448 -30.46 1.47 0.61
N GLN A 449 -31.57 0.75 0.72
CA GLN A 449 -32.79 1.24 1.38
C GLN A 449 -32.92 0.78 2.85
N GLY A 450 -32.24 -0.29 3.24
CA GLY A 450 -32.29 -0.82 4.60
C GLY A 450 -31.24 -0.21 5.53
N PRO A 451 -31.15 -0.69 6.79
CA PRO A 451 -30.02 -0.39 7.65
C PRO A 451 -28.73 -1.01 7.11
N VAL A 452 -27.61 -0.38 7.42
CA VAL A 452 -26.27 -0.94 7.20
C VAL A 452 -25.61 -1.13 8.55
N LEU A 453 -24.99 -2.29 8.74
CA LEU A 453 -24.20 -2.64 9.91
C LEU A 453 -22.76 -2.88 9.47
N LEU A 454 -21.86 -1.97 9.83
CA LEU A 454 -20.42 -2.18 9.69
C LEU A 454 -19.91 -3.06 10.82
N TRP A 455 -19.24 -4.17 10.51
CA TRP A 455 -18.33 -4.79 11.46
C TRP A 455 -16.92 -4.26 11.23
N SER A 456 -16.40 -3.50 12.19
CA SER A 456 -15.03 -2.99 12.15
C SER A 456 -14.12 -3.81 13.06
N TRP A 457 -13.27 -4.63 12.45
CA TRP A 457 -12.23 -5.38 13.16
C TRP A 457 -10.96 -4.53 13.28
N PRO A 458 -10.04 -4.80 14.23
CA PRO A 458 -8.91 -3.94 14.57
C PRO A 458 -7.75 -4.03 13.55
N SER A 459 -8.03 -3.69 12.29
CA SER A 459 -6.98 -3.44 11.31
C SER A 459 -6.16 -2.22 11.73
N TRP A 460 -4.85 -2.31 11.53
CA TRP A 460 -3.87 -1.27 11.81
C TRP A 460 -4.04 -0.01 10.97
N GLY A 461 -4.76 -0.11 9.84
CA GLY A 461 -4.83 0.99 8.88
C GLY A 461 -3.47 1.30 8.24
N GLU A 462 -2.58 0.30 8.21
CA GLU A 462 -1.24 0.38 7.64
C GLU A 462 -1.02 -0.67 6.57
N ARG A 463 -0.26 -0.29 5.55
CA ARG A 463 0.01 -1.16 4.40
C ARG A 463 1.05 -2.23 4.73
N SER A 464 2.07 -1.89 5.49
CA SER A 464 3.09 -2.83 5.94
C SER A 464 2.65 -3.75 7.08
N ALA A 465 1.48 -3.51 7.69
CA ALA A 465 0.98 -4.28 8.82
C ALA A 465 0.19 -5.55 8.42
N TYR A 466 0.42 -6.12 7.23
CA TYR A 466 -0.37 -7.24 6.72
C TYR A 466 -0.38 -8.45 7.67
N LEU A 467 0.77 -8.84 8.22
CA LEU A 467 0.90 -9.96 9.14
C LEU A 467 0.16 -9.71 10.46
N ALA A 468 0.25 -8.48 10.99
CA ALA A 468 -0.46 -8.08 12.20
C ALA A 468 -1.99 -8.09 11.97
N ASP A 469 -2.44 -7.54 10.85
CA ASP A 469 -3.84 -7.56 10.43
C ASP A 469 -4.37 -9.00 10.24
N ALA A 470 -3.55 -9.89 9.68
CA ALA A 470 -3.90 -11.30 9.50
C ALA A 470 -4.10 -12.04 10.84
N GLN A 471 -3.34 -11.68 11.88
CA GLN A 471 -3.54 -12.19 13.23
C GLN A 471 -4.79 -11.58 13.87
N HIS A 472 -4.93 -10.25 13.82
CA HIS A 472 -6.05 -9.51 14.42
C HIS A 472 -7.40 -9.96 13.88
N ILE A 473 -7.52 -10.15 12.56
CA ILE A 473 -8.77 -10.62 11.97
C ILE A 473 -9.13 -12.04 12.40
N ASP A 474 -8.14 -12.91 12.61
CA ASP A 474 -8.39 -14.27 13.13
C ASP A 474 -8.89 -14.22 14.57
N ASP A 475 -8.37 -13.30 15.39
CA ASP A 475 -8.84 -13.09 16.77
C ASP A 475 -10.26 -12.50 16.83
N SER A 476 -10.68 -11.71 15.83
CA SER A 476 -12.05 -11.19 15.70
C SER A 476 -13.09 -12.26 15.38
N ARG A 477 -12.71 -13.47 14.93
CA ARG A 477 -13.65 -14.52 14.47
C ARG A 477 -14.72 -14.86 15.52
N ARG A 478 -14.28 -15.20 16.73
CA ARG A 478 -15.20 -15.61 17.80
C ARG A 478 -16.08 -14.46 18.29
N ARG A 479 -15.57 -13.23 18.22
CA ARG A 479 -16.30 -12.02 18.65
C ARG A 479 -17.42 -11.70 17.66
N LEU A 480 -17.14 -11.69 16.36
CA LEU A 480 -18.17 -11.52 15.34
C LEU A 480 -19.23 -12.63 15.42
N GLU A 481 -18.81 -13.88 15.58
CA GLU A 481 -19.74 -15.02 15.71
C GLU A 481 -20.68 -14.85 16.91
N GLY A 482 -20.12 -14.51 18.07
CA GLY A 482 -20.90 -14.26 19.29
C GLY A 482 -21.83 -13.05 19.17
N PHE A 483 -21.34 -11.96 18.59
CA PHE A 483 -22.11 -10.75 18.31
C PHE A 483 -23.31 -11.05 17.41
N LEU A 484 -23.08 -11.66 16.24
CA LEU A 484 -24.15 -11.96 15.29
C LEU A 484 -25.17 -12.95 15.86
N ARG A 485 -24.72 -13.97 16.60
CA ARG A 485 -25.64 -14.90 17.27
C ARG A 485 -26.55 -14.18 18.26
N ASN A 486 -25.97 -13.33 19.13
CA ASN A 486 -26.77 -12.62 20.14
C ASN A 486 -27.69 -11.58 19.50
N LEU A 487 -27.20 -10.85 18.50
CA LEU A 487 -27.99 -9.85 17.78
C LEU A 487 -29.16 -10.50 17.05
N THR A 488 -28.93 -11.59 16.32
CA THR A 488 -30.00 -12.30 15.59
C THR A 488 -31.03 -12.95 16.50
N GLN A 489 -30.65 -13.37 17.71
CA GLN A 489 -31.58 -13.86 18.72
C GLN A 489 -32.44 -12.73 19.33
N ALA A 490 -31.85 -11.55 19.53
CA ALA A 490 -32.55 -10.39 20.08
C ALA A 490 -33.40 -9.65 19.04
N SER A 491 -32.97 -9.62 17.78
CA SER A 491 -33.67 -9.00 16.66
C SER A 491 -34.74 -9.93 16.09
N ASN A 492 -35.99 -9.69 16.44
CA ASN A 492 -37.11 -10.47 15.90
C ASN A 492 -37.26 -10.24 14.38
N GLY A 493 -36.89 -11.23 13.57
CA GLY A 493 -37.13 -11.23 12.11
C GLY A 493 -36.15 -10.40 11.26
N MET A 494 -35.03 -9.92 11.82
CA MET A 494 -33.95 -9.30 11.03
C MET A 494 -33.49 -10.26 9.93
N THR A 495 -33.19 -9.77 8.72
CA THR A 495 -32.52 -10.51 7.63
C THR A 495 -31.15 -9.90 7.33
N ILE A 496 -30.14 -10.70 6.99
CA ILE A 496 -28.77 -10.21 6.73
C ILE A 496 -28.37 -10.46 5.28
N ASP A 497 -27.92 -9.42 4.58
CA ASP A 497 -27.11 -9.54 3.36
C ASP A 497 -25.66 -9.20 3.73
N LEU A 498 -24.72 -10.11 3.46
CA LEU A 498 -23.31 -9.93 3.77
C LEU A 498 -22.54 -9.39 2.56
N ALA A 499 -21.72 -8.36 2.77
CA ALA A 499 -20.68 -7.94 1.85
C ALA A 499 -19.33 -7.95 2.59
N ALA A 500 -18.39 -8.78 2.13
CA ALA A 500 -17.05 -8.89 2.71
C ALA A 500 -15.98 -8.57 1.66
N HIS A 501 -15.05 -7.68 2.00
CA HIS A 501 -13.99 -7.22 1.10
C HIS A 501 -12.62 -7.72 1.54
N SER A 502 -11.77 -8.12 0.58
CA SER A 502 -10.35 -8.41 0.83
C SER A 502 -10.15 -9.37 2.00
N MET A 503 -9.27 -9.04 2.96
CA MET A 503 -9.01 -9.85 4.14
C MET A 503 -10.27 -10.08 5.00
N GLY A 504 -11.23 -9.14 4.99
CA GLY A 504 -12.57 -9.28 5.59
C GLY A 504 -13.33 -10.51 5.10
N GLY A 505 -12.99 -11.01 3.92
CA GLY A 505 -13.48 -12.29 3.39
C GLY A 505 -13.22 -13.49 4.33
N ARG A 506 -12.17 -13.46 5.16
CA ARG A 506 -11.88 -14.53 6.14
C ARG A 506 -13.01 -14.65 7.17
N LEU A 507 -13.46 -13.52 7.72
CA LEU A 507 -14.64 -13.46 8.61
C LEU A 507 -15.93 -13.78 7.85
N GLY A 508 -16.05 -13.30 6.61
CA GLY A 508 -17.24 -13.51 5.79
C GLY A 508 -17.51 -14.99 5.47
N VAL A 509 -16.49 -15.76 5.08
CA VAL A 509 -16.63 -17.20 4.77
C VAL A 509 -16.98 -17.98 6.03
N GLU A 510 -16.38 -17.62 7.18
CA GLU A 510 -16.75 -18.20 8.47
C GLU A 510 -18.20 -17.89 8.84
N THR A 511 -18.64 -16.65 8.64
CA THR A 511 -20.02 -16.23 8.87
C THR A 511 -20.99 -17.07 8.05
N VAL A 512 -20.73 -17.25 6.74
CA VAL A 512 -21.53 -18.13 5.87
C VAL A 512 -21.58 -19.56 6.42
N TYR A 513 -20.43 -20.11 6.80
CA TYR A 513 -20.31 -21.48 7.30
C TYR A 513 -21.11 -21.69 8.60
N GLN A 514 -20.99 -20.78 9.56
CA GLN A 514 -21.65 -20.88 10.86
C GLN A 514 -23.17 -20.75 10.73
N PHE A 515 -23.65 -19.77 9.95
CA PHE A 515 -25.07 -19.56 9.73
C PHE A 515 -25.76 -20.78 9.09
N ALA A 516 -25.07 -21.47 8.19
CA ALA A 516 -25.62 -22.63 7.50
C ALA A 516 -25.73 -23.90 8.38
N ARG A 517 -24.95 -24.02 9.47
CA ARG A 517 -24.88 -25.23 10.32
C ARG A 517 -25.90 -25.30 11.46
N GLY A 518 -26.97 -24.51 11.41
CA GLY A 518 -28.03 -24.55 12.43
C GLY A 518 -27.90 -23.51 13.53
N ALA A 519 -27.01 -22.53 13.37
CA ALA A 519 -27.25 -21.20 13.93
C ALA A 519 -28.45 -20.50 13.27
N SER A 520 -29.01 -21.10 12.19
CA SER A 520 -30.22 -20.69 11.43
C SER A 520 -30.44 -19.19 11.45
N GLY A 521 -29.34 -18.48 11.21
CA GLY A 521 -29.35 -17.05 11.28
C GLY A 521 -29.87 -16.51 9.96
N PRO A 522 -30.32 -15.25 9.96
CA PRO A 522 -30.98 -14.62 8.84
C PRO A 522 -30.21 -14.38 7.53
N LEU A 523 -29.09 -15.06 7.28
CA LEU A 523 -28.23 -14.76 6.13
C LEU A 523 -28.95 -15.12 4.81
N MET A 524 -29.30 -14.09 4.06
CA MET A 524 -30.04 -14.17 2.80
C MET A 524 -29.14 -14.16 1.58
N ARG A 525 -28.02 -13.42 1.60
CA ARG A 525 -27.03 -13.41 0.51
C ARG A 525 -25.65 -13.16 1.08
N ALA A 526 -24.62 -13.65 0.41
CA ALA A 526 -23.24 -13.31 0.72
C ALA A 526 -22.50 -12.88 -0.56
N VAL A 527 -21.83 -11.75 -0.49
CA VAL A 527 -21.03 -11.20 -1.59
C VAL A 527 -19.60 -11.02 -1.11
N PHE A 528 -18.67 -11.64 -1.82
CA PHE A 528 -17.25 -11.53 -1.59
C PHE A 528 -16.62 -10.70 -2.70
N VAL A 529 -15.96 -9.60 -2.33
CA VAL A 529 -15.27 -8.72 -3.26
C VAL A 529 -13.77 -8.85 -3.04
N ALA A 530 -13.06 -9.31 -4.07
CA ALA A 530 -11.61 -9.51 -4.03
C ALA A 530 -11.13 -10.24 -2.74
N PRO A 531 -11.77 -11.34 -2.29
CA PRO A 531 -11.46 -11.90 -0.98
C PRO A 531 -10.03 -12.43 -0.88
N ASP A 532 -9.31 -11.94 0.13
CA ASP A 532 -8.00 -12.46 0.54
C ASP A 532 -8.18 -13.62 1.53
N VAL A 533 -8.66 -14.73 0.96
CA VAL A 533 -8.76 -16.04 1.60
C VAL A 533 -8.09 -17.03 0.67
N SER A 534 -7.35 -18.01 1.20
CA SER A 534 -6.83 -19.11 0.37
C SER A 534 -7.95 -19.70 -0.50
N GLY A 535 -7.75 -19.78 -1.81
CA GLY A 535 -8.80 -20.21 -2.73
C GLY A 535 -9.30 -21.63 -2.47
N LYS A 536 -8.41 -22.51 -1.97
CA LYS A 536 -8.77 -23.85 -1.50
C LYS A 536 -9.64 -23.79 -0.25
N ALA A 537 -9.24 -23.01 0.76
CA ALA A 537 -9.99 -22.88 2.01
C ALA A 537 -11.38 -22.28 1.77
N PHE A 538 -11.46 -21.23 0.95
CA PHE A 538 -12.73 -20.65 0.49
C PHE A 538 -13.62 -21.73 -0.15
N SER A 539 -13.09 -22.43 -1.15
CA SER A 539 -13.83 -23.48 -1.87
C SER A 539 -14.34 -24.58 -0.95
N ASP A 540 -13.50 -25.05 -0.02
CA ASP A 540 -13.85 -26.11 0.93
C ASP A 540 -14.93 -25.66 1.91
N MET A 541 -14.84 -24.44 2.44
CA MET A 541 -15.82 -23.89 3.38
C MET A 541 -17.17 -23.62 2.71
N ILE A 542 -17.18 -23.03 1.51
CA ILE A 542 -18.43 -22.77 0.77
C ILE A 542 -19.16 -24.09 0.48
N LYS A 543 -18.46 -25.12 0.00
CA LYS A 543 -19.03 -26.46 -0.24
C LYS A 543 -19.57 -27.09 1.05
N ARG A 544 -18.82 -26.99 2.14
CA ARG A 544 -19.20 -27.59 3.43
C ARG A 544 -20.31 -26.83 4.15
N SER A 545 -20.50 -25.55 3.85
CA SER A 545 -21.57 -24.76 4.47
C SER A 545 -22.95 -25.34 4.12
N GLY A 546 -23.16 -25.78 2.87
CA GLY A 546 -24.49 -26.16 2.39
C GLY A 546 -25.49 -25.00 2.41
N HIS A 547 -24.99 -23.76 2.46
CA HIS A 547 -25.80 -22.55 2.46
C HIS A 547 -26.69 -22.51 1.20
N LYS A 548 -27.97 -22.23 1.40
CA LYS A 548 -28.99 -22.40 0.35
C LYS A 548 -29.26 -21.14 -0.46
N HIS A 549 -28.80 -19.98 0.02
CA HIS A 549 -29.00 -18.72 -0.66
C HIS A 549 -27.81 -18.31 -1.53
N PRO A 550 -27.97 -17.32 -2.44
CA PRO A 550 -26.92 -16.93 -3.36
C PRO A 550 -25.64 -16.48 -2.64
N ILE A 551 -24.52 -17.03 -3.10
CA ILE A 551 -23.18 -16.57 -2.76
C ILE A 551 -22.54 -16.08 -4.05
N THR A 552 -22.10 -14.82 -4.08
CA THR A 552 -21.46 -14.20 -5.24
C THR A 552 -20.01 -13.90 -4.93
N LEU A 553 -19.11 -14.24 -5.86
CA LEU A 553 -17.67 -13.98 -5.76
C LEU A 553 -17.26 -13.08 -6.91
N TYR A 554 -16.79 -11.87 -6.60
CA TYR A 554 -16.12 -11.00 -7.55
C TYR A 554 -14.62 -11.26 -7.53
N SER A 555 -14.06 -11.50 -8.72
CA SER A 555 -12.65 -11.76 -8.91
C SER A 555 -12.10 -10.93 -10.06
N HIS A 556 -10.82 -10.54 -9.97
CA HIS A 556 -10.14 -9.76 -11.00
C HIS A 556 -8.76 -10.34 -11.28
N ARG A 557 -8.40 -10.52 -12.55
CA ARG A 557 -7.12 -11.13 -12.95
C ARG A 557 -5.92 -10.27 -12.59
N GLU A 558 -6.08 -8.96 -12.76
CA GLU A 558 -5.02 -7.95 -12.54
C GLU A 558 -5.15 -7.33 -11.13
N ASP A 559 -5.71 -8.07 -10.16
CA ASP A 559 -5.71 -7.70 -8.74
C ASP A 559 -4.35 -7.99 -8.12
N CYS A 560 -3.52 -6.97 -8.16
CA CYS A 560 -2.14 -7.04 -7.75
C CYS A 560 -1.96 -7.21 -6.23
N PRO A 561 -2.68 -6.51 -5.33
CA PRO A 561 -2.63 -6.81 -3.89
C PRO A 561 -2.91 -8.28 -3.56
N LEU A 562 -3.86 -8.93 -4.26
CA LEU A 562 -4.09 -10.36 -4.06
C LEU A 562 -2.97 -11.25 -4.61
N LYS A 563 -2.36 -10.89 -5.75
CA LYS A 563 -1.17 -11.58 -6.27
C LYS A 563 -0.01 -11.49 -5.26
N PHE A 564 0.23 -10.30 -4.71
CA PHE A 564 1.24 -10.07 -3.68
C PHE A 564 0.98 -10.87 -2.41
N SER A 565 -0.25 -10.80 -1.90
CA SER A 565 -0.65 -11.58 -0.74
C SER A 565 -0.51 -13.09 -0.97
N ALA A 566 -0.82 -13.60 -2.17
CA ALA A 566 -0.60 -15.00 -2.52
C ALA A 566 0.89 -15.37 -2.55
N HIS A 567 1.68 -14.56 -3.25
CA HIS A 567 3.12 -14.75 -3.41
C HIS A 567 3.81 -14.77 -2.04
N ARG A 568 3.70 -13.66 -1.29
CA ARG A 568 4.48 -13.41 -0.07
C ARG A 568 3.96 -14.16 1.17
N PHE A 569 2.66 -14.44 1.25
CA PHE A 569 2.02 -14.94 2.47
C PHE A 569 1.14 -16.18 2.28
N ASN A 570 1.17 -16.82 1.09
CA ASN A 570 0.42 -18.06 0.83
C ASN A 570 1.21 -19.07 -0.01
N ASN A 571 2.53 -18.97 -0.09
CA ASN A 571 3.40 -19.86 -0.88
C ASN A 571 2.90 -19.99 -2.34
N ASP A 572 2.67 -18.84 -2.98
CA ASP A 572 2.11 -18.70 -4.33
C ASP A 572 0.73 -19.35 -4.55
N GLN A 573 0.06 -19.82 -3.50
CA GLN A 573 -1.28 -20.39 -3.64
C GLN A 573 -2.31 -19.26 -3.89
N PRO A 574 -3.16 -19.38 -4.92
CA PRO A 574 -4.06 -18.29 -5.26
C PRO A 574 -5.07 -17.95 -4.15
N ARG A 575 -5.31 -16.66 -3.94
CA ARG A 575 -6.42 -16.11 -3.16
C ARG A 575 -7.73 -16.26 -3.92
N ALA A 576 -8.83 -16.36 -3.18
CA ALA A 576 -10.17 -16.57 -3.74
C ALA A 576 -10.63 -15.44 -4.67
N GLY A 577 -10.15 -14.21 -4.46
CA GLY A 577 -10.41 -13.08 -5.34
C GLY A 577 -9.56 -13.04 -6.62
N GLN A 578 -8.54 -13.87 -6.77
CA GLN A 578 -7.69 -13.85 -7.98
C GLN A 578 -8.43 -14.43 -9.19
N GLY A 579 -8.48 -13.64 -10.26
CA GLY A 579 -9.16 -13.97 -11.50
C GLY A 579 -8.33 -14.81 -12.49
N GLY A 580 -8.68 -14.72 -13.77
CA GLY A 580 -7.97 -15.40 -14.86
C GLY A 580 -7.89 -16.93 -14.66
N PRO A 581 -6.71 -17.57 -14.74
CA PRO A 581 -6.59 -19.01 -14.55
C PRO A 581 -7.01 -19.47 -13.15
N HIS A 582 -6.99 -18.58 -12.15
CA HIS A 582 -7.29 -18.90 -10.75
C HIS A 582 -8.76 -18.72 -10.33
N LEU A 583 -9.64 -18.30 -11.27
CA LEU A 583 -11.08 -18.16 -10.99
C LEU A 583 -11.64 -19.44 -10.36
N ILE A 584 -12.22 -19.29 -9.16
CA ILE A 584 -12.97 -20.33 -8.47
C ILE A 584 -14.33 -20.44 -9.13
N VAL A 585 -14.62 -21.59 -9.74
CA VAL A 585 -15.93 -21.87 -10.36
C VAL A 585 -16.49 -23.15 -9.75
N LEU A 586 -17.54 -23.01 -8.95
CA LEU A 586 -18.15 -24.10 -8.17
C LEU A 586 -19.67 -24.10 -8.33
N SER A 587 -20.29 -25.28 -8.21
CA SER A 587 -21.75 -25.35 -8.17
C SER A 587 -22.30 -24.64 -6.92
N GLY A 588 -23.31 -23.79 -7.10
CA GLY A 588 -23.90 -22.99 -6.03
C GLY A 588 -23.18 -21.67 -5.71
N LEU A 589 -22.02 -21.42 -6.34
CA LEU A 589 -21.31 -20.14 -6.27
C LEU A 589 -21.51 -19.35 -7.56
N GLU A 590 -21.92 -18.10 -7.44
CA GLU A 590 -22.04 -17.17 -8.55
C GLU A 590 -20.72 -16.40 -8.73
N THR A 591 -19.79 -16.97 -9.48
CA THR A 591 -18.51 -16.30 -9.77
C THR A 591 -18.67 -15.26 -10.87
N VAL A 592 -18.26 -14.03 -10.58
CA VAL A 592 -18.23 -12.88 -11.49
C VAL A 592 -16.78 -12.48 -11.75
N ASP A 593 -16.32 -12.70 -12.97
CA ASP A 593 -15.04 -12.20 -13.46
C ASP A 593 -15.21 -10.73 -13.88
N ALA A 594 -14.62 -9.84 -13.08
CA ALA A 594 -14.67 -8.41 -13.24
C ALA A 594 -13.48 -7.85 -14.05
N THR A 595 -12.62 -8.70 -14.65
CA THR A 595 -11.37 -8.30 -15.32
C THR A 595 -11.54 -7.23 -16.42
N TYR A 596 -12.75 -7.08 -16.98
CA TYR A 596 -13.05 -6.03 -17.97
C TYR A 596 -13.04 -4.61 -17.35
N VAL A 597 -13.32 -4.51 -16.06
CA VAL A 597 -13.48 -3.25 -15.34
C VAL A 597 -12.15 -2.89 -14.69
N ARG A 598 -11.44 -1.94 -15.30
CA ARG A 598 -10.06 -1.59 -14.94
C ARG A 598 -9.97 -0.21 -14.30
N ASP A 599 -9.05 -0.10 -13.35
CA ASP A 599 -8.67 1.14 -12.68
C ASP A 599 -7.89 2.11 -13.58
N GLY A 600 -7.14 1.54 -14.52
CA GLY A 600 -6.22 2.28 -15.38
C GLY A 600 -4.86 2.54 -14.74
N LYS A 601 -4.70 2.38 -13.41
CA LYS A 601 -3.41 2.43 -12.72
C LYS A 601 -2.88 1.04 -12.40
N LEU A 602 -1.55 0.89 -12.40
CA LEU A 602 -0.87 -0.30 -11.92
C LEU A 602 -1.38 -0.69 -10.52
N CYS A 603 -1.72 -1.97 -10.37
CA CYS A 603 -2.18 -2.54 -9.10
C CYS A 603 -3.44 -1.91 -8.48
N GLY A 604 -4.22 -1.11 -9.22
CA GLY A 604 -5.44 -0.45 -8.71
C GLY A 604 -6.69 -1.33 -8.61
N ASN A 605 -6.68 -2.54 -9.20
CA ASN A 605 -7.88 -3.36 -9.34
C ASN A 605 -8.21 -4.22 -8.10
N HIS A 606 -8.29 -3.62 -6.90
CA HIS A 606 -8.63 -4.33 -5.65
C HIS A 606 -9.99 -3.92 -5.04
N THR A 607 -10.46 -2.72 -5.36
CA THR A 607 -11.76 -2.16 -4.91
C THR A 607 -12.71 -1.90 -6.08
N TYR A 608 -12.40 -2.42 -7.27
CA TYR A 608 -13.14 -2.23 -8.53
C TYR A 608 -14.66 -2.40 -8.42
N THR A 609 -15.16 -3.27 -7.54
CA THR A 609 -16.61 -3.48 -7.38
C THR A 609 -17.31 -2.28 -6.73
N PHE A 610 -16.60 -1.53 -5.89
CA PHE A 610 -17.12 -0.35 -5.19
C PHE A 610 -16.82 0.93 -5.96
N ASP A 611 -15.71 0.95 -6.69
CA ASP A 611 -15.16 2.19 -7.23
C ASP A 611 -15.47 2.39 -8.72
N ARG A 612 -15.76 1.29 -9.44
CA ARG A 612 -15.99 1.36 -10.89
C ARG A 612 -17.47 1.26 -11.24
N PRO A 613 -18.05 2.23 -11.97
CA PRO A 613 -19.48 2.34 -12.22
C PRO A 613 -20.15 1.05 -12.71
N ARG A 614 -19.51 0.33 -13.64
CA ARG A 614 -20.08 -0.88 -14.21
C ARG A 614 -20.17 -2.04 -13.22
N ALA A 615 -19.15 -2.22 -12.38
CA ALA A 615 -19.15 -3.26 -11.36
C ALA A 615 -20.03 -2.86 -10.16
N LEU A 616 -20.05 -1.57 -9.81
CA LEU A 616 -20.93 -1.02 -8.79
C LEU A 616 -22.41 -1.17 -9.17
N LYS A 617 -22.77 -0.94 -10.43
CA LYS A 617 -24.12 -1.20 -10.97
C LYS A 617 -24.54 -2.64 -10.77
N ASP A 618 -23.66 -3.55 -11.14
CA ASP A 618 -23.89 -4.98 -11.02
C ASP A 618 -24.09 -5.39 -9.54
N PHE A 619 -23.23 -4.88 -8.66
CA PHE A 619 -23.31 -5.05 -7.21
C PHE A 619 -24.62 -4.49 -6.62
N ALA A 620 -25.04 -3.30 -7.06
CA ALA A 620 -26.30 -2.69 -6.64
C ALA A 620 -27.52 -3.50 -7.08
N MET A 621 -27.53 -4.01 -8.33
CA MET A 621 -28.63 -4.85 -8.81
C MET A 621 -28.72 -6.17 -8.05
N LEU A 622 -27.57 -6.76 -7.70
CA LEU A 622 -27.50 -7.97 -6.88
C LEU A 622 -28.09 -7.73 -5.49
N LEU A 623 -27.61 -6.70 -4.80
CA LEU A 623 -28.00 -6.41 -3.42
C LEU A 623 -29.43 -5.90 -3.33
N ASN A 624 -29.80 -4.84 -4.06
CA ASN A 624 -31.14 -4.23 -3.93
C ASN A 624 -32.25 -5.15 -4.43
N HIS A 625 -32.07 -5.75 -5.60
CA HIS A 625 -33.13 -6.46 -6.30
C HIS A 625 -33.04 -7.98 -6.22
N GLY A 626 -31.95 -8.54 -5.70
CA GLY A 626 -31.71 -9.99 -5.78
C GLY A 626 -31.68 -10.49 -7.22
N ALA A 627 -31.26 -9.63 -8.15
CA ALA A 627 -31.28 -9.94 -9.57
C ALA A 627 -30.29 -11.08 -9.87
N SER A 628 -30.77 -12.13 -10.55
CA SER A 628 -29.87 -13.16 -11.09
C SER A 628 -28.80 -12.55 -12.00
N ALA A 629 -27.62 -13.15 -12.11
CA ALA A 629 -26.59 -12.68 -13.05
C ALA A 629 -27.10 -12.39 -14.48
N CYS A 630 -28.05 -13.17 -14.98
CA CYS A 630 -28.71 -12.89 -16.26
C CYS A 630 -29.48 -11.58 -16.27
N ALA A 631 -30.26 -11.30 -15.23
CA ALA A 631 -31.01 -10.05 -15.10
C ALA A 631 -30.09 -8.84 -14.88
N ARG A 632 -28.89 -9.06 -14.34
CA ARG A 632 -27.82 -8.06 -14.21
C ARG A 632 -27.07 -7.79 -15.53
N GLY A 633 -27.36 -8.54 -16.58
CA GLY A 633 -26.76 -8.37 -17.90
C GLY A 633 -25.33 -8.92 -18.03
N LEU A 634 -24.94 -9.83 -17.13
CA LEU A 634 -23.62 -10.45 -17.16
C LEU A 634 -23.51 -11.49 -18.28
N GLU A 635 -22.33 -11.57 -18.88
CA GLU A 635 -22.04 -12.55 -19.91
C GLU A 635 -21.85 -13.94 -19.30
N LYS A 636 -22.68 -14.89 -19.72
CA LYS A 636 -22.60 -16.30 -19.33
C LYS A 636 -21.41 -16.98 -19.99
N THR A 637 -20.52 -17.57 -19.19
CA THR A 637 -19.41 -18.41 -19.64
C THR A 637 -19.41 -19.75 -18.90
N THR A 638 -18.55 -20.69 -19.30
CA THR A 638 -18.39 -21.99 -18.64
C THR A 638 -16.91 -22.35 -18.46
N ARG A 639 -16.58 -22.94 -17.32
CA ARG A 639 -15.28 -23.58 -17.04
C ARG A 639 -15.54 -24.97 -16.48
N ASN A 640 -14.96 -26.00 -17.09
CA ASN A 640 -15.15 -27.40 -16.71
C ASN A 640 -16.64 -27.81 -16.60
N GLY A 641 -17.47 -27.32 -17.52
CA GLY A 641 -18.92 -27.58 -17.53
C GLY A 641 -19.73 -26.82 -16.47
N ILE A 642 -19.09 -26.07 -15.57
CA ILE A 642 -19.75 -25.23 -14.56
C ILE A 642 -19.83 -23.79 -15.09
N ARG A 643 -20.99 -23.15 -14.90
CA ARG A 643 -21.23 -21.77 -15.35
C ARG A 643 -20.55 -20.75 -14.45
N TYR A 644 -20.05 -19.69 -15.04
CA TYR A 644 -19.65 -18.46 -14.36
C TYR A 644 -20.03 -17.24 -15.23
N TRP A 645 -19.82 -16.04 -14.69
CA TRP A 645 -20.29 -14.80 -15.28
C TRP A 645 -19.13 -13.83 -15.48
N ARG A 646 -19.24 -12.96 -16.47
CA ARG A 646 -18.25 -11.92 -16.76
C ARG A 646 -18.94 -10.58 -16.88
N ILE A 647 -18.33 -9.54 -16.31
CA ILE A 647 -18.65 -8.18 -16.73
C ILE A 647 -17.98 -7.99 -18.09
N SER A 648 -18.73 -7.53 -19.09
CA SER A 648 -18.20 -7.29 -20.44
C SER A 648 -18.85 -6.08 -21.08
N LYS A 649 -18.27 -5.60 -22.19
CA LYS A 649 -18.73 -4.42 -22.95
C LYS A 649 -20.18 -4.50 -23.40
N HIS A 650 -20.64 -5.69 -23.79
CA HIS A 650 -21.99 -5.89 -24.33
C HIS A 650 -22.84 -6.69 -23.35
N THR A 651 -23.95 -6.10 -22.89
CA THR A 651 -25.00 -6.83 -22.19
C THR A 651 -25.69 -7.77 -23.18
N ARG A 652 -25.23 -9.01 -23.27
CA ARG A 652 -25.97 -10.04 -24.01
C ARG A 652 -27.21 -10.37 -23.19
N LYS A 653 -28.40 -10.14 -23.74
CA LYS A 653 -29.64 -10.66 -23.14
C LYS A 653 -29.48 -12.16 -23.02
N CYS A 654 -29.59 -12.70 -21.79
CA CYS A 654 -29.65 -14.14 -21.62
C CYS A 654 -30.79 -14.70 -22.49
N PRO A 655 -30.54 -15.76 -23.28
CA PRO A 655 -31.57 -16.42 -24.05
C PRO A 655 -32.63 -17.09 -23.16
#